data_AF-A0A1S8KK07-F1
#
_entry.id   AF-A0A1S8KK07-F1
#
_cell.length_a   1.000
_cell.length_b   1.000
_cell.length_c   1.000
_cell.angle_alpha   90.00
_cell.angle_beta   90.00
_cell.angle_gamma   90.00
#
_symmetry.space_group_name_H-M   'P 1'
#
loop_
_entity.id
_entity.type
_entity.pdbx_description
1 polymer ?
#
loop_
_entity_poly.entity_id
_entity_poly.type
_entity_poly.pdbx_seq_one_letter_code
_entity_poly.pdbx_strand_id
1 'polypeptide(L)'
;FAIDSEMLSADAPFVSFNCADYAQNPQLLFGHIFGIKKGAYTGAAQDSPGLIAKADGGILFLDEIHRLPPEGQEMLFTFIDKGIYRPLGESAQVHEASVQIIGATTESSESFLSTFNRRIPMAITLPNLASRSLDERYEIISLFIKQEANRLNQRIDIEKEAILAFMLYDAEGNIGQVKRDLKLVCAKSFLHYRTHHEKKLIIRKEELSLQVQKGLLKIKEIPERLDRFMDSKSQYLTFEPGFADVVWSQDPERNMQVYNDIEEKVTSLSETGVENIDLETLISKDVDAYFQTYVKELTKSSIPKDLLPDEIWRLTNQLYDVAEKRLDRIYNEKARFAFALHLQSTLDRVREGHMIVHPDLNNVRKNFKREFQVAIDLSTIIEEEEQVEIPFDEIGFISMFLSINLGESEPVKENKVDVLILMHGRQTASSMLEMAQELLGTKVGKAFNMPLVMEVQTMYEEVLQYVKNYQEHLTNGLLLLTDMGSLNTFSDLIYEETGIRTKAITMTSTMIVIEAIRMASVGRSLEDIYQNIQLSFESIVRDQFKAEKSETLQRKKAVIVTCFTGEGVAAKLYQRIMPVINQNKVELIQMQFLERESFKKHIDALLEEYEIKAIAGTVDVDYQNIPFFSAYDVFDDEKLNILKRIADDEIPTAKIVDSLAGSLSDVFSIDELIRSLQKTVQQIQTDLSIIVEPGVDTGIVIHLAFMLDGLIKQESHRQFEKLSIFSKIYRLEMDIVRANLMALERKYQVKIPEDDIAFLTQMFLENKIKK
;
A
#
# COMPACT_ATOMS: atom_id res chain seq x y z
N PHE A 1 43.56 -13.99 3.95
CA PHE A 1 44.25 -14.61 2.80
C PHE A 1 45.76 -14.66 2.99
N ALA A 2 46.53 -13.56 2.95
CA ALA A 2 48.00 -13.63 3.02
C ALA A 2 48.56 -14.29 4.31
N ILE A 3 47.86 -14.08 5.43
CA ILE A 3 48.12 -14.76 6.71
C ILE A 3 47.71 -16.24 6.62
N ASP A 4 46.50 -16.53 6.12
CA ASP A 4 45.97 -17.90 5.97
C ASP A 4 46.80 -18.76 4.98
N SER A 5 47.42 -18.11 4.00
CA SER A 5 48.31 -18.73 3.02
C SER A 5 49.78 -18.76 3.48
N GLU A 6 50.05 -18.40 4.74
CA GLU A 6 51.38 -18.37 5.38
C GLU A 6 52.44 -17.53 4.64
N MET A 7 52.01 -16.56 3.81
CA MET A 7 52.93 -15.66 3.09
C MET A 7 53.41 -14.50 3.96
N LEU A 8 52.61 -14.09 4.94
CA LEU A 8 52.93 -13.06 5.92
C LEU A 8 52.64 -13.58 7.34
N SER A 9 53.42 -13.14 8.32
CA SER A 9 53.13 -13.44 9.73
C SER A 9 51.84 -12.73 10.18
N ALA A 10 51.19 -13.26 11.22
CA ALA A 10 50.00 -12.63 11.80
C ALA A 10 50.26 -11.21 12.33
N ASP A 11 51.52 -10.93 12.71
CA ASP A 11 51.98 -9.63 13.24
C ASP A 11 52.56 -8.71 12.15
N ALA A 12 52.47 -9.10 10.87
CA ALA A 12 53.05 -8.32 9.77
C ALA A 12 52.38 -6.93 9.67
N PRO A 13 53.16 -5.84 9.61
CA PRO A 13 52.60 -4.49 9.62
C PRO A 13 51.84 -4.19 8.32
N PHE A 14 50.62 -3.65 8.43
CA PHE A 14 49.90 -3.04 7.31
C PHE A 14 49.88 -1.53 7.50
N VAL A 15 50.66 -0.81 6.69
CA VAL A 15 50.80 0.64 6.76
C VAL A 15 50.12 1.27 5.56
N SER A 16 49.15 2.14 5.79
CA SER A 16 48.41 2.86 4.75
C SER A 16 48.76 4.34 4.76
N PHE A 17 48.94 4.93 3.58
CA PHE A 17 49.25 6.35 3.45
C PHE A 17 48.65 6.93 2.16
N ASN A 18 47.98 8.08 2.28
CA ASN A 18 47.42 8.78 1.14
C ASN A 18 48.40 9.85 0.63
N CYS A 19 48.88 9.70 -0.60
CA CYS A 19 49.85 10.63 -1.19
C CYS A 19 49.26 12.03 -1.44
N ALA A 20 47.92 12.16 -1.50
CA ALA A 20 47.25 13.44 -1.68
C ALA A 20 47.43 14.39 -0.48
N ASP A 21 47.56 13.85 0.74
CA ASP A 21 47.66 14.65 1.98
C ASP A 21 48.85 15.62 1.97
N TYR A 22 49.94 15.25 1.30
CA TYR A 22 51.19 16.02 1.22
C TYR A 22 51.63 16.30 -0.22
N ALA A 23 50.76 16.13 -1.22
CA ALA A 23 51.11 16.29 -2.63
C ALA A 23 51.65 17.70 -2.97
N GLN A 24 51.20 18.73 -2.25
CA GLN A 24 51.67 20.12 -2.42
C GLN A 24 53.04 20.38 -1.79
N ASN A 25 53.57 19.45 -0.98
CA ASN A 25 54.86 19.58 -0.33
C ASN A 25 55.67 18.28 -0.49
N PRO A 26 56.36 18.11 -1.64
CA PRO A 26 57.13 16.91 -1.96
C PRO A 26 58.11 16.48 -0.86
N GLN A 27 58.74 17.43 -0.17
CA GLN A 27 59.70 17.14 0.90
C GLN A 27 59.05 16.43 2.09
N LEU A 28 57.82 16.82 2.46
CA LEU A 28 57.06 16.13 3.51
C LEU A 28 56.60 14.76 3.02
N LEU A 29 56.10 14.68 1.79
CA LEU A 29 55.65 13.42 1.18
C LEU A 29 56.77 12.35 1.18
N PHE A 30 57.95 12.72 0.68
CA PHE A 30 59.13 11.85 0.71
C PHE A 30 59.56 11.54 2.14
N GLY A 31 59.51 12.53 3.03
CA GLY A 31 59.90 12.37 4.42
C GLY A 31 59.02 11.40 5.18
N HIS A 32 57.72 11.37 4.87
CA HIS A 32 56.81 10.36 5.40
C HIS A 32 57.14 8.97 4.86
N ILE A 33 57.34 8.79 3.55
CA ILE A 33 57.58 7.47 2.96
C ILE A 33 58.96 6.91 3.34
N PHE A 34 60.02 7.68 3.16
CA PHE A 34 61.42 7.25 3.29
C PHE A 34 62.08 7.64 4.63
N GLY A 35 61.48 8.55 5.39
CA GLY A 35 62.05 9.06 6.64
C GLY A 35 62.84 10.36 6.43
N ILE A 36 63.10 11.05 7.53
CA ILE A 36 63.79 12.34 7.57
C ILE A 36 64.93 12.27 8.59
N LYS A 37 66.12 12.76 8.24
CA LYS A 37 67.18 13.08 9.19
C LYS A 37 67.12 14.53 9.64
N LYS A 38 67.55 14.80 10.87
CA LYS A 38 67.66 16.14 11.43
C LYS A 38 68.46 17.05 10.48
N GLY A 39 67.88 18.18 10.12
CA GLY A 39 68.50 19.16 9.21
C GLY A 39 68.30 18.89 7.71
N ALA A 40 67.48 17.90 7.31
CA ALA A 40 67.19 17.64 5.90
C ALA A 40 66.46 18.79 5.17
N TYR A 41 65.65 19.58 5.88
CA TYR A 41 65.00 20.80 5.40
C TYR A 41 64.74 21.78 6.56
N THR A 42 64.35 23.02 6.24
CA THR A 42 64.00 24.05 7.23
C THR A 42 62.79 23.62 8.07
N GLY A 43 63.03 23.18 9.31
CA GLY A 43 62.00 22.68 10.22
C GLY A 43 62.18 21.21 10.66
N ALA A 44 63.11 20.46 10.06
CA ALA A 44 63.44 19.09 10.46
C ALA A 44 64.25 19.05 11.77
N ALA A 45 63.58 19.22 12.91
CA ALA A 45 64.22 19.31 14.23
C ALA A 45 64.72 17.97 14.79
N GLN A 46 64.14 16.85 14.33
CA GLN A 46 64.43 15.49 14.81
C GLN A 46 64.44 14.47 13.67
N ASP A 47 65.12 13.35 13.88
CA ASP A 47 65.05 12.19 13.01
C ASP A 47 63.65 11.56 13.10
N SER A 48 63.09 11.16 11.96
CA SER A 48 61.79 10.48 11.88
C SER A 48 61.88 9.27 10.96
N PRO A 49 61.55 8.05 11.44
CA PRO A 49 61.54 6.85 10.61
C PRO A 49 60.41 6.90 9.58
N GLY A 50 60.72 6.52 8.34
CA GLY A 50 59.78 6.48 7.23
C GLY A 50 58.76 5.33 7.34
N LEU A 51 57.70 5.42 6.55
CA LEU A 51 56.66 4.40 6.44
C LEU A 51 57.21 3.08 5.89
N ILE A 52 58.23 3.12 5.02
CA ILE A 52 58.92 1.91 4.55
C ILE A 52 59.56 1.17 5.73
N ALA A 53 60.24 1.88 6.64
CA ALA A 53 60.82 1.28 7.84
C ALA A 53 59.77 0.65 8.75
N LYS A 54 58.61 1.31 8.86
CA LYS A 54 57.49 0.84 9.70
C LYS A 54 56.74 -0.34 9.09
N ALA A 55 56.81 -0.50 7.77
CA ALA A 55 56.15 -1.56 7.03
C ALA A 55 57.07 -2.78 6.78
N ASP A 56 58.28 -2.79 7.36
CA ASP A 56 59.25 -3.88 7.19
C ASP A 56 58.66 -5.24 7.62
N GLY A 57 58.78 -6.24 6.74
CA GLY A 57 58.15 -7.55 6.88
C GLY A 57 56.65 -7.59 6.56
N GLY A 58 56.06 -6.51 6.03
CA GLY A 58 54.63 -6.39 5.78
C GLY A 58 54.24 -5.66 4.50
N ILE A 59 53.15 -4.88 4.55
CA ILE A 59 52.53 -4.22 3.40
C ILE A 59 52.53 -2.70 3.58
N LEU A 60 52.95 -1.99 2.54
CA LEU A 60 52.77 -0.54 2.41
C LEU A 60 51.73 -0.24 1.32
N PHE A 61 50.57 0.27 1.72
CA PHE A 61 49.52 0.74 0.84
C PHE A 61 49.66 2.24 0.59
N LEU A 62 49.83 2.63 -0.67
CA LEU A 62 49.96 4.01 -1.13
C LEU A 62 48.73 4.40 -1.95
N ASP A 63 47.85 5.20 -1.36
CA ASP A 63 46.70 5.75 -2.06
C ASP A 63 47.06 6.99 -2.87
N GLU A 64 46.35 7.22 -3.96
CA GLU A 64 46.60 8.26 -4.97
C GLU A 64 48.08 8.38 -5.36
N ILE A 65 48.71 7.24 -5.64
CA ILE A 65 50.16 7.13 -5.90
C ILE A 65 50.63 7.98 -7.10
N HIS A 66 49.73 8.36 -8.01
CA HIS A 66 50.03 9.31 -9.10
C HIS A 66 50.41 10.71 -8.61
N ARG A 67 50.07 11.06 -7.36
CA ARG A 67 50.47 12.32 -6.72
C ARG A 67 51.94 12.37 -6.31
N LEU A 68 52.64 11.23 -6.36
CA LEU A 68 54.08 11.23 -6.18
C LEU A 68 54.75 11.89 -7.39
N PRO A 69 55.56 12.94 -7.16
CA PRO A 69 56.33 13.56 -8.23
C PRO A 69 57.38 12.57 -8.78
N PRO A 70 57.92 12.82 -9.98
CA PRO A 70 58.87 11.94 -10.65
C PRO A 70 60.01 11.46 -9.74
N GLU A 71 60.61 12.35 -8.95
CA GLU A 71 61.72 12.03 -8.05
C GLU A 71 61.31 11.02 -6.97
N GLY A 72 60.08 11.11 -6.45
CA GLY A 72 59.53 10.15 -5.49
C GLY A 72 59.28 8.78 -6.12
N GLN A 73 58.80 8.76 -7.36
CA GLN A 73 58.69 7.53 -8.14
C GLN A 73 60.07 6.92 -8.40
N GLU A 74 61.10 7.76 -8.57
CA GLU A 74 62.48 7.28 -8.75
C GLU A 74 63.04 6.57 -7.51
N MET A 75 62.80 7.18 -6.35
CA MET A 75 63.19 6.59 -5.07
C MET A 75 62.43 5.29 -4.79
N LEU A 76 61.12 5.25 -5.09
CA LEU A 76 60.31 4.04 -4.92
C LEU A 76 60.76 2.91 -5.86
N PHE A 77 61.04 3.18 -7.14
CA PHE A 77 61.54 2.10 -8.01
C PHE A 77 62.91 1.61 -7.53
N THR A 78 63.78 2.50 -7.02
CA THR A 78 65.09 2.09 -6.51
C THR A 78 64.95 1.14 -5.33
N PHE A 79 63.97 1.41 -4.47
CA PHE A 79 63.59 0.51 -3.39
C PHE A 79 63.00 -0.81 -3.91
N ILE A 80 62.11 -0.79 -4.90
CA ILE A 80 61.53 -2.01 -5.50
C ILE A 80 62.61 -2.91 -6.13
N ASP A 81 63.58 -2.33 -6.85
CA ASP A 81 64.60 -3.08 -7.57
C ASP A 81 65.67 -3.69 -6.62
N LYS A 82 65.95 -3.04 -5.48
CA LYS A 82 67.12 -3.35 -4.64
C LYS A 82 66.81 -3.66 -3.17
N GLY A 83 65.58 -3.42 -2.71
CA GLY A 83 65.20 -3.52 -1.28
C GLY A 83 65.81 -2.44 -0.38
N ILE A 84 66.41 -1.40 -0.98
CA ILE A 84 67.15 -0.36 -0.25
C ILE A 84 66.58 1.03 -0.46
N TYR A 85 66.64 1.86 0.59
CA TYR A 85 66.25 3.27 0.54
C TYR A 85 67.18 4.14 1.39
N ARG A 86 67.05 5.46 1.23
CA ARG A 86 67.77 6.46 2.03
C ARG A 86 66.79 7.49 2.56
N PRO A 87 66.80 7.79 3.87
CA PRO A 87 66.06 8.91 4.43
C PRO A 87 66.48 10.24 3.80
N LEU A 88 65.57 11.21 3.76
CA LEU A 88 65.90 12.56 3.33
C LEU A 88 66.97 13.18 4.22
N GLY A 89 67.98 13.77 3.58
CA GLY A 89 69.14 14.36 4.27
C GLY A 89 70.27 13.38 4.58
N GLU A 90 70.15 12.10 4.20
CA GLU A 90 71.16 11.06 4.43
C GLU A 90 71.72 10.49 3.12
N SER A 91 73.02 10.71 2.89
CA SER A 91 73.70 10.24 1.67
C SER A 91 74.69 9.09 1.94
N ALA A 92 75.16 8.94 3.18
CA ALA A 92 76.23 8.01 3.54
C ALA A 92 75.73 6.59 3.84
N GLN A 93 74.58 6.45 4.48
CA GLN A 93 74.03 5.17 4.92
C GLN A 93 72.87 4.73 4.04
N VAL A 94 72.78 3.42 3.81
CA VAL A 94 71.69 2.77 3.09
C VAL A 94 70.89 1.95 4.10
N HIS A 95 69.56 2.00 3.98
CA HIS A 95 68.64 1.23 4.81
C HIS A 95 67.98 0.14 3.98
N GLU A 96 67.79 -1.03 4.56
CA GLU A 96 67.11 -2.17 3.95
C GLU A 96 65.74 -2.37 4.60
N ALA A 97 64.75 -2.79 3.81
CA ALA A 97 63.45 -3.25 4.29
C ALA A 97 62.83 -4.21 3.27
N SER A 98 62.08 -5.19 3.76
CA SER A 98 61.31 -6.13 2.94
C SER A 98 59.82 -5.78 3.02
N VAL A 99 59.31 -5.09 2.00
CA VAL A 99 57.94 -4.56 2.02
C VAL A 99 57.23 -4.87 0.71
N GLN A 100 56.01 -5.39 0.80
CA GLN A 100 55.11 -5.48 -0.33
C GLN A 100 54.39 -4.16 -0.54
N ILE A 101 54.52 -3.55 -1.72
CA ILE A 101 53.88 -2.27 -2.03
C ILE A 101 52.60 -2.51 -2.81
N ILE A 102 51.51 -1.88 -2.38
CA ILE A 102 50.24 -1.82 -3.10
C ILE A 102 49.93 -0.35 -3.37
N GLY A 103 49.88 0.04 -4.64
CA GLY A 103 49.51 1.39 -5.06
C GLY A 103 48.07 1.45 -5.56
N ALA A 104 47.33 2.49 -5.17
CA ALA A 104 46.03 2.83 -5.74
C ALA A 104 46.08 4.18 -6.45
N THR A 105 45.34 4.32 -7.55
CA THR A 105 45.30 5.54 -8.35
C THR A 105 43.97 5.67 -9.08
N THR A 106 43.49 6.90 -9.20
CA THR A 106 42.36 7.29 -10.07
C THR A 106 42.81 7.69 -11.48
N GLU A 107 44.10 7.96 -11.68
CA GLU A 107 44.69 8.37 -12.97
C GLU A 107 45.17 7.17 -13.81
N SER A 108 45.24 7.38 -15.14
CA SER A 108 45.74 6.36 -16.07
C SER A 108 47.23 6.08 -15.87
N SER A 109 47.69 4.93 -16.37
CA SER A 109 49.11 4.55 -16.30
C SER A 109 50.06 5.57 -16.97
N GLU A 110 49.56 6.45 -17.84
CA GLU A 110 50.37 7.48 -18.52
C GLU A 110 50.86 8.58 -17.55
N SER A 111 50.23 8.71 -16.38
CA SER A 111 50.63 9.66 -15.34
C SER A 111 51.94 9.29 -14.63
N PHE A 112 52.41 8.06 -14.81
CA PHE A 112 53.63 7.55 -14.18
C PHE A 112 54.81 7.54 -15.13
N LEU A 113 56.02 7.58 -14.57
CA LEU A 113 57.24 7.34 -15.34
C LEU A 113 57.19 5.96 -15.99
N SER A 114 57.57 5.87 -17.27
CA SER A 114 57.64 4.60 -18.00
C SER A 114 58.54 3.57 -17.31
N THR A 115 59.58 4.02 -16.62
CA THR A 115 60.46 3.21 -15.79
C THR A 115 59.74 2.65 -14.57
N PHE A 116 58.87 3.43 -13.91
CA PHE A 116 58.11 3.00 -12.74
C PHE A 116 57.06 1.95 -13.12
N ASN A 117 56.29 2.19 -14.19
CA ASN A 117 55.28 1.24 -14.68
C ASN A 117 55.84 -0.16 -14.99
N ARG A 118 57.06 -0.26 -15.52
CA ARG A 118 57.70 -1.57 -15.81
C ARG A 118 57.94 -2.44 -14.58
N ARG A 119 57.94 -1.86 -13.37
CA ARG A 119 58.15 -2.56 -12.09
C ARG A 119 56.84 -2.91 -11.38
N ILE A 120 55.71 -2.60 -12.00
CA ILE A 120 54.38 -2.98 -11.51
C ILE A 120 53.92 -4.18 -12.35
N PRO A 121 54.21 -5.42 -11.93
CA PRO A 121 53.90 -6.61 -12.73
C PRO A 121 52.39 -6.92 -12.75
N MET A 122 51.62 -6.35 -11.84
CA MET A 122 50.20 -6.63 -11.67
C MET A 122 49.42 -5.32 -11.53
N ALA A 123 48.44 -5.12 -12.41
CA ALA A 123 47.48 -4.03 -12.32
C ALA A 123 46.07 -4.63 -12.18
N ILE A 124 45.34 -4.20 -11.16
CA ILE A 124 43.97 -4.65 -10.89
C ILE A 124 43.05 -3.46 -11.09
N THR A 125 42.26 -3.49 -12.16
CA THR A 125 41.26 -2.45 -12.42
C THR A 125 39.99 -2.77 -11.64
N LEU A 126 39.60 -1.89 -10.72
CA LEU A 126 38.34 -2.03 -10.00
C LEU A 126 37.17 -1.50 -10.86
N PRO A 127 36.11 -2.29 -11.08
CA PRO A 127 34.95 -1.83 -11.82
C PRO A 127 34.18 -0.77 -11.03
N ASN A 128 33.68 0.23 -11.76
CA ASN A 128 32.73 1.21 -11.22
C ASN A 128 31.42 0.52 -10.79
N LEU A 129 30.62 1.17 -9.95
CA LEU A 129 29.38 0.56 -9.44
C LEU A 129 28.42 0.16 -10.57
N ALA A 130 28.33 0.98 -11.61
CA ALA A 130 27.46 0.77 -12.77
C ALA A 130 27.80 -0.48 -13.60
N SER A 131 29.04 -0.98 -13.54
CA SER A 131 29.47 -2.20 -14.23
C SER A 131 29.41 -3.45 -13.36
N ARG A 132 29.12 -3.30 -12.06
CA ARG A 132 28.92 -4.43 -11.13
C ARG A 132 27.55 -5.07 -11.32
N SER A 133 27.49 -6.36 -11.02
CA SER A 133 26.24 -7.14 -11.05
C SER A 133 25.25 -6.65 -10.00
N LEU A 134 23.96 -6.92 -10.21
CA LEU A 134 22.93 -6.56 -9.23
C LEU A 134 23.14 -7.27 -7.89
N ASP A 135 23.58 -8.54 -7.92
CA ASP A 135 23.92 -9.29 -6.72
C ASP A 135 25.04 -8.61 -5.93
N GLU A 136 26.11 -8.18 -6.60
CA GLU A 136 27.20 -7.43 -5.94
C GLU A 136 26.72 -6.09 -5.36
N ARG A 137 25.85 -5.37 -6.08
CA ARG A 137 25.28 -4.10 -5.58
C ARG A 137 24.41 -4.33 -4.35
N TYR A 138 23.57 -5.36 -4.38
CA TYR A 138 22.73 -5.75 -3.26
C TYR A 138 23.57 -6.10 -2.03
N GLU A 139 24.65 -6.87 -2.20
CA GLU A 139 25.58 -7.22 -1.11
C GLU A 139 26.26 -5.97 -0.54
N ILE A 140 26.70 -5.03 -1.39
CA ILE A 140 27.30 -3.76 -0.95
C ILE A 140 26.31 -2.94 -0.13
N ILE A 141 25.06 -2.80 -0.61
CA ILE A 141 24.00 -2.04 0.07
C ILE A 141 23.66 -2.69 1.42
N SER A 142 23.44 -4.02 1.40
CA SER A 142 23.15 -4.82 2.59
C SER A 142 24.25 -4.70 3.64
N LEU A 143 25.52 -4.75 3.22
CA LEU A 143 26.68 -4.54 4.09
C LEU A 143 26.65 -3.16 4.76
N PHE A 144 26.37 -2.09 4.00
CA PHE A 144 26.33 -0.74 4.56
C PHE A 144 25.17 -0.53 5.52
N ILE A 145 23.97 -1.02 5.21
CA ILE A 145 22.83 -0.97 6.13
C ILE A 145 23.16 -1.76 7.41
N LYS A 146 23.80 -2.93 7.28
CA LYS A 146 24.24 -3.72 8.43
C LYS A 146 25.28 -3.00 9.29
N GLN A 147 26.24 -2.33 8.67
CA GLN A 147 27.22 -1.50 9.38
C GLN A 147 26.53 -0.38 10.17
N GLU A 148 25.51 0.25 9.58
CA GLU A 148 24.73 1.29 10.25
C GLU A 148 23.85 0.72 11.38
N ALA A 149 23.21 -0.43 11.20
CA ALA A 149 22.46 -1.13 12.25
C ALA A 149 23.37 -1.47 13.45
N ASN A 150 24.57 -1.99 13.19
CA ASN A 150 25.58 -2.25 14.22
C ASN A 150 26.07 -0.96 14.89
N ARG A 151 26.29 0.11 14.12
CA ARG A 151 26.76 1.41 14.65
C ARG A 151 25.72 2.09 15.54
N LEU A 152 24.45 2.00 15.16
CA LEU A 152 23.32 2.55 15.91
C LEU A 152 22.89 1.62 17.05
N ASN A 153 23.37 0.37 17.06
CA ASN A 153 22.91 -0.71 17.92
C ASN A 153 21.37 -0.85 17.89
N GLN A 154 20.79 -0.71 16.71
CA GLN A 154 19.36 -0.68 16.49
C GLN A 154 19.01 -1.49 15.25
N ARG A 155 17.91 -2.25 15.33
CA ARG A 155 17.34 -2.95 14.18
C ARG A 155 16.85 -1.96 13.14
N ILE A 156 17.23 -2.18 11.88
CA ILE A 156 16.80 -1.39 10.72
C ILE A 156 15.94 -2.27 9.83
N ASP A 157 14.70 -1.86 9.60
CA ASP A 157 13.83 -2.44 8.57
C ASP A 157 13.85 -1.51 7.35
N ILE A 158 14.01 -2.03 6.13
CA ILE A 158 14.03 -1.22 4.90
C ILE A 158 13.05 -1.78 3.87
N GLU A 159 12.27 -0.90 3.24
CA GLU A 159 11.37 -1.26 2.16
C GLU A 159 12.11 -1.80 0.93
N LYS A 160 11.51 -2.77 0.25
CA LYS A 160 12.07 -3.35 -0.99
C LYS A 160 12.33 -2.28 -2.05
N GLU A 161 11.39 -1.38 -2.26
CA GLU A 161 11.49 -0.27 -3.20
C GLU A 161 12.69 0.61 -2.86
N ALA A 162 12.97 0.83 -1.58
CA ALA A 162 14.11 1.61 -1.17
C ALA A 162 15.45 0.92 -1.50
N ILE A 163 15.55 -0.40 -1.31
CA ILE A 163 16.73 -1.17 -1.74
C ILE A 163 16.90 -1.11 -3.26
N LEU A 164 15.82 -1.32 -4.01
CA LEU A 164 15.85 -1.29 -5.48
C LEU A 164 16.28 0.09 -6.00
N ALA A 165 15.79 1.16 -5.39
CA ALA A 165 16.22 2.52 -5.70
C ALA A 165 17.75 2.67 -5.54
N PHE A 166 18.32 2.19 -4.43
CA PHE A 166 19.77 2.20 -4.22
C PHE A 166 20.57 1.27 -5.14
N MET A 167 19.98 0.16 -5.62
CA MET A 167 20.65 -0.74 -6.58
C MET A 167 20.74 -0.15 -7.99
N LEU A 168 19.74 0.66 -8.36
CA LEU A 168 19.49 1.07 -9.74
C LEU A 168 19.83 2.54 -10.04
N TYR A 169 19.98 3.39 -9.02
CA TYR A 169 20.32 4.80 -9.25
C TYR A 169 21.76 5.00 -9.74
N ASP A 170 21.98 6.12 -10.42
CA ASP A 170 23.31 6.51 -10.92
C ASP A 170 24.11 7.23 -9.83
N ALA A 171 25.05 6.51 -9.22
CA ALA A 171 26.00 7.07 -8.25
C ALA A 171 27.29 7.51 -8.97
N GLU A 172 27.41 8.79 -9.32
CA GLU A 172 28.64 9.37 -9.91
C GLU A 172 29.86 9.16 -9.02
N GLY A 173 29.70 9.31 -7.70
CA GLY A 173 30.70 9.02 -6.68
C GLY A 173 30.85 7.54 -6.31
N ASN A 174 30.31 6.63 -7.14
CA ASN A 174 30.38 5.18 -6.96
C ASN A 174 29.98 4.72 -5.54
N ILE A 175 30.66 3.70 -5.01
CA ILE A 175 30.42 3.10 -3.69
C ILE A 175 30.48 4.16 -2.57
N GLY A 176 31.33 5.18 -2.70
CA GLY A 176 31.46 6.25 -1.72
C GLY A 176 30.19 7.09 -1.61
N GLN A 177 29.56 7.41 -2.75
CA GLN A 177 28.29 8.10 -2.78
C GLN A 177 27.16 7.22 -2.21
N VAL A 178 27.07 5.95 -2.60
CA VAL A 178 26.09 5.00 -2.04
C VAL A 178 26.17 4.94 -0.52
N LYS A 179 27.38 4.81 0.04
CA LYS A 179 27.59 4.80 1.48
C LYS A 179 27.13 6.09 2.15
N ARG A 180 27.44 7.25 1.55
CA ARG A 180 27.03 8.56 2.08
C ARG A 180 25.51 8.70 2.06
N ASP A 181 24.87 8.36 0.95
CA ASP A 181 23.42 8.51 0.75
C ASP A 181 22.65 7.56 1.68
N LEU A 182 23.08 6.29 1.79
CA LEU A 182 22.53 5.34 2.76
C LEU A 182 22.68 5.82 4.20
N LYS A 183 23.85 6.34 4.57
CA LYS A 183 24.08 6.88 5.91
C LYS A 183 23.19 8.07 6.22
N LEU A 184 22.94 8.94 5.24
CA LEU A 184 22.05 10.09 5.39
C LEU A 184 20.61 9.64 5.59
N VAL A 185 20.14 8.68 4.80
CA VAL A 185 18.80 8.10 4.96
C VAL A 185 18.68 7.41 6.32
N CYS A 186 19.63 6.54 6.70
CA CYS A 186 19.64 5.91 8.02
C CYS A 186 19.62 6.95 9.16
N ALA A 187 20.33 8.06 9.02
CA ALA A 187 20.32 9.14 10.00
C ALA A 187 18.98 9.89 10.05
N LYS A 188 18.35 10.13 8.89
CA LYS A 188 17.02 10.74 8.78
C LYS A 188 15.95 9.83 9.38
N SER A 189 15.95 8.55 9.02
CA SER A 189 15.03 7.54 9.57
C SER A 189 15.31 7.29 11.05
N PHE A 190 16.57 7.32 11.50
CA PHE A 190 16.90 7.26 12.94
C PHE A 190 16.42 8.50 13.69
N LEU A 191 16.56 9.69 13.11
CA LEU A 191 16.04 10.91 13.70
C LEU A 191 14.53 10.88 13.74
N HIS A 192 13.87 10.41 12.68
CA HIS A 192 12.42 10.19 12.64
C HIS A 192 11.98 9.21 13.73
N TYR A 193 12.63 8.05 13.80
CA TYR A 193 12.46 7.03 14.83
C TYR A 193 12.63 7.59 16.25
N ARG A 194 13.66 8.42 16.49
CA ARG A 194 13.88 9.03 17.82
C ARG A 194 12.95 10.19 18.12
N THR A 195 12.56 10.98 17.12
CA THR A 195 11.74 12.19 17.27
C THR A 195 10.25 11.84 17.41
N HIS A 196 9.81 10.79 16.74
CA HIS A 196 8.43 10.28 16.78
C HIS A 196 8.28 9.04 17.68
N HIS A 197 9.34 8.64 18.39
CA HIS A 197 9.39 7.47 19.27
C HIS A 197 8.81 6.19 18.64
N GLU A 198 9.02 6.01 17.33
CA GLU A 198 8.52 4.86 16.61
C GLU A 198 9.10 3.57 17.21
N LYS A 199 8.33 2.50 17.20
CA LYS A 199 8.74 1.24 17.85
C LYS A 199 9.83 0.51 17.05
N LYS A 200 10.07 0.91 15.81
CA LYS A 200 11.07 0.35 14.88
C LYS A 200 11.63 1.45 13.99
N LEU A 201 12.91 1.34 13.63
CA LEU A 201 13.51 2.21 12.62
C LEU A 201 13.21 1.60 11.25
N ILE A 202 12.39 2.30 10.46
CA ILE A 202 11.99 1.87 9.13
C ILE A 202 12.54 2.87 8.12
N ILE A 203 13.22 2.37 7.08
CA ILE A 203 13.65 3.16 5.93
C ILE A 203 12.61 2.97 4.82
N ARG A 204 11.92 4.05 4.48
CA ARG A 204 10.88 4.05 3.43
C ARG A 204 11.33 4.75 2.16
N LYS A 205 10.67 4.48 1.04
CA LYS A 205 10.98 5.14 -0.24
C LYS A 205 10.85 6.67 -0.17
N GLU A 206 9.92 7.20 0.61
CA GLU A 206 9.68 8.65 0.74
C GLU A 206 10.81 9.37 1.47
N GLU A 207 11.63 8.62 2.23
CA GLU A 207 12.73 9.19 2.98
C GLU A 207 13.98 9.40 2.11
N LEU A 208 14.05 8.72 0.97
CA LEU A 208 15.15 8.76 0.01
C LEU A 208 15.28 10.11 -0.68
N SER A 209 16.50 10.46 -1.09
CA SER A 209 16.72 11.65 -1.92
C SER A 209 16.17 11.44 -3.33
N LEU A 210 15.81 12.53 -3.99
CA LEU A 210 15.29 12.49 -5.36
C LEU A 210 16.24 11.77 -6.34
N GLN A 211 17.55 11.93 -6.15
CA GLN A 211 18.55 11.25 -6.98
C GLN A 211 18.51 9.73 -6.84
N VAL A 212 18.28 9.22 -5.62
CA VAL A 212 18.15 7.79 -5.37
C VAL A 212 16.81 7.28 -5.88
N GLN A 213 15.71 8.02 -5.67
CA GLN A 213 14.38 7.66 -6.17
C GLN A 213 14.33 7.52 -7.70
N LYS A 214 15.11 8.32 -8.45
CA LYS A 214 15.25 8.18 -9.92
C LYS A 214 15.73 6.79 -10.36
N GLY A 215 16.40 6.02 -9.50
CA GLY A 215 16.75 4.63 -9.78
C GLY A 215 15.54 3.74 -10.08
N LEU A 216 14.37 4.06 -9.49
CA LEU A 216 13.13 3.32 -9.72
C LEU A 216 12.61 3.45 -11.16
N LEU A 217 13.02 4.50 -11.90
CA LEU A 217 12.64 4.68 -13.30
C LEU A 217 13.26 3.60 -14.22
N LYS A 218 14.38 3.00 -13.79
CA LYS A 218 15.13 2.00 -14.56
C LYS A 218 14.68 0.56 -14.33
N ILE A 219 13.67 0.33 -13.47
CA ILE A 219 13.17 -1.01 -13.15
C ILE A 219 12.74 -1.77 -14.42
N LYS A 220 12.13 -1.07 -15.39
CA LYS A 220 11.65 -1.67 -16.64
C LYS A 220 12.76 -2.05 -17.62
N GLU A 221 13.96 -1.52 -17.44
CA GLU A 221 15.12 -1.80 -18.30
C GLU A 221 15.83 -3.11 -17.91
N ILE A 222 15.39 -3.78 -16.82
CA ILE A 222 16.07 -4.93 -16.22
C ILE A 222 15.07 -6.10 -16.01
N PRO A 223 14.88 -6.98 -17.01
CA PRO A 223 13.73 -7.89 -17.01
C PRO A 223 13.94 -9.28 -16.36
N GLU A 224 15.15 -9.73 -16.02
CA GLU A 224 15.39 -11.18 -15.78
C GLU A 224 16.05 -11.56 -14.44
N ARG A 225 16.43 -10.61 -13.57
CA ARG A 225 17.13 -10.92 -12.30
C ARG A 225 16.52 -10.31 -11.04
N LEU A 226 15.54 -9.42 -11.17
CA LEU A 226 14.87 -8.83 -10.00
C LEU A 226 13.94 -9.82 -9.28
N ASP A 227 13.45 -10.86 -9.95
CA ASP A 227 12.51 -11.82 -9.37
C ASP A 227 13.04 -12.46 -8.08
N ARG A 228 14.35 -12.72 -8.00
CA ARG A 228 15.00 -13.24 -6.78
C ARG A 228 14.94 -12.29 -5.58
N PHE A 229 14.80 -10.99 -5.82
CA PHE A 229 14.63 -9.95 -4.80
C PHE A 229 13.13 -9.61 -4.56
N MET A 230 12.24 -10.08 -5.44
CA MET A 230 10.80 -9.83 -5.41
C MET A 230 9.99 -10.97 -4.75
N ASP A 231 10.46 -12.22 -4.82
CA ASP A 231 9.70 -13.44 -4.52
C ASP A 231 9.48 -13.77 -3.02
N SER A 232 9.88 -12.89 -2.11
CA SER A 232 9.54 -13.05 -0.68
C SER A 232 8.22 -12.35 -0.37
N LYS A 233 7.29 -13.02 0.32
CA LYS A 233 6.02 -12.45 0.81
C LYS A 233 6.18 -11.27 1.82
N SER A 234 7.39 -10.71 1.98
CA SER A 234 7.71 -9.62 2.91
C SER A 234 7.94 -8.31 2.14
N GLN A 235 7.34 -7.20 2.59
CA GLN A 235 7.58 -5.86 2.03
C GLN A 235 8.88 -5.21 2.55
N TYR A 236 9.47 -5.77 3.61
CA TYR A 236 10.64 -5.21 4.30
C TYR A 236 11.78 -6.23 4.41
N LEU A 237 13.02 -5.75 4.33
CA LEU A 237 14.22 -6.48 4.75
C LEU A 237 14.69 -5.97 6.10
N THR A 238 15.00 -6.90 7.00
CA THR A 238 15.37 -6.58 8.38
C THR A 238 16.86 -6.84 8.63
N PHE A 239 17.53 -5.87 9.24
CA PHE A 239 18.93 -5.92 9.61
C PHE A 239 19.07 -5.72 11.12
N GLU A 240 19.36 -6.80 11.84
CA GLU A 240 19.57 -6.76 13.31
C GLU A 240 21.04 -6.55 13.68
N PRO A 241 21.36 -5.78 14.73
CA PRO A 241 22.73 -5.66 15.22
C PRO A 241 23.26 -6.99 15.77
N GLY A 242 24.52 -7.35 15.44
CA GLY A 242 25.21 -8.51 16.03
C GLY A 242 24.98 -9.89 15.41
N PHE A 243 24.02 -10.07 14.49
CA PHE A 243 23.79 -11.33 13.76
C PHE A 243 24.49 -11.38 12.40
N ALA A 244 24.96 -12.53 11.93
CA ALA A 244 25.63 -12.67 10.63
C ALA A 244 24.66 -12.75 9.43
N ASP A 245 23.42 -13.20 9.64
CA ASP A 245 22.46 -13.44 8.57
C ASP A 245 21.33 -12.40 8.53
N VAL A 246 20.87 -12.08 7.32
CA VAL A 246 19.69 -11.25 7.03
C VAL A 246 18.44 -12.09 7.29
N VAL A 247 17.63 -11.70 8.28
CA VAL A 247 16.42 -12.43 8.65
C VAL A 247 15.23 -11.77 7.97
N TRP A 248 14.49 -12.52 7.15
CA TRP A 248 13.15 -12.13 6.74
C TRP A 248 12.21 -12.31 7.94
N SER A 249 11.99 -11.27 8.75
CA SER A 249 11.06 -11.39 9.89
C SER A 249 9.64 -11.05 9.46
N GLN A 250 8.71 -11.98 9.66
CA GLN A 250 7.31 -11.66 9.92
C GLN A 250 7.23 -11.19 11.38
N ASP A 251 6.56 -10.07 11.67
CA ASP A 251 6.28 -9.73 13.07
C ASP A 251 4.82 -10.04 13.41
N PRO A 252 4.58 -10.93 14.39
CA PRO A 252 3.29 -11.21 15.02
C PRO A 252 2.96 -10.17 16.11
N GLU A 253 1.66 -9.99 16.39
CA GLU A 253 1.07 -9.26 17.53
C GLU A 253 1.24 -7.72 17.60
N ARG A 254 0.12 -7.00 17.46
CA ARG A 254 -0.13 -5.83 18.32
C ARG A 254 -1.62 -5.47 18.50
N ASN A 255 -2.01 -5.56 19.76
CA ASN A 255 -3.19 -4.99 20.41
C ASN A 255 -3.27 -3.44 20.30
N MET A 256 -4.51 -2.96 20.39
CA MET A 256 -5.02 -1.61 20.69
C MET A 256 -4.05 -0.63 21.35
N GLN A 257 -3.82 0.54 20.72
CA GLN A 257 -3.36 1.77 21.39
C GLN A 257 -3.86 2.98 20.58
N VAL A 258 -5.08 3.48 20.85
CA VAL A 258 -5.54 4.79 20.33
C VAL A 258 -5.46 5.86 21.42
N TYR A 259 -5.73 5.47 22.68
CA TYR A 259 -5.70 6.39 23.82
C TYR A 259 -4.31 6.48 24.48
N ASN A 260 -3.49 5.43 24.37
CA ASN A 260 -2.11 5.43 24.90
C ASN A 260 -1.19 6.38 24.12
N ASP A 261 -1.42 6.59 22.82
CA ASP A 261 -0.60 7.51 22.01
C ASP A 261 -0.82 8.98 22.42
N ILE A 262 -2.03 9.30 22.90
CA ILE A 262 -2.37 10.62 23.43
C ILE A 262 -1.83 10.75 24.87
N GLU A 263 -1.94 9.71 25.68
CA GLU A 263 -1.43 9.66 27.06
C GLU A 263 0.11 9.74 27.12
N GLU A 264 0.84 9.02 26.24
CA GLU A 264 2.31 9.12 26.11
C GLU A 264 2.76 10.51 25.66
N LYS A 265 1.98 11.18 24.80
CA LYS A 265 2.29 12.53 24.32
C LYS A 265 2.05 13.60 25.38
N VAL A 266 1.01 13.46 26.20
CA VAL A 266 0.73 14.35 27.34
C VAL A 266 1.73 14.13 28.49
N THR A 267 2.14 12.89 28.72
CA THR A 267 3.13 12.55 29.76
C THR A 267 4.54 13.06 29.40
N SER A 268 4.96 12.90 28.14
CA SER A 268 6.26 13.43 27.67
C SER A 268 6.34 14.97 27.65
N LEU A 269 5.21 15.65 27.46
CA LEU A 269 5.12 17.11 27.47
C LEU A 269 5.08 17.71 28.88
N SER A 270 4.63 16.97 29.89
CA SER A 270 4.62 17.41 31.29
C SER A 270 5.96 17.20 32.00
N GLU A 271 6.79 16.26 31.53
CA GLU A 271 8.14 15.99 32.08
C GLU A 271 9.21 17.02 31.67
N THR A 272 8.95 17.87 30.67
CA THR A 272 9.96 18.79 30.09
C THR A 272 9.99 20.20 30.70
N GLY A 273 9.22 20.48 31.76
CA GLY A 273 9.42 21.67 32.60
C GLY A 273 9.38 23.01 31.87
N VAL A 274 8.56 23.14 30.82
CA VAL A 274 8.45 24.37 30.04
C VAL A 274 7.47 25.32 30.73
N GLU A 275 8.00 26.33 31.40
CA GLU A 275 7.22 27.48 31.85
C GLU A 275 6.70 28.30 30.66
N ASN A 276 5.38 28.53 30.62
CA ASN A 276 4.69 29.63 29.93
C ASN A 276 4.73 29.68 28.38
N ILE A 277 4.61 28.56 27.69
CA ILE A 277 3.99 28.54 26.36
C ILE A 277 2.67 27.79 26.51
N ASP A 278 1.61 28.34 25.91
CA ASP A 278 0.21 27.93 26.03
C ASP A 278 -0.03 26.52 25.43
N LEU A 279 0.59 25.51 26.06
CA LEU A 279 0.58 24.10 25.67
C LEU A 279 -0.85 23.55 25.68
N GLU A 280 -1.66 24.08 26.60
CA GLU A 280 -3.10 23.84 26.73
C GLU A 280 -3.82 24.14 25.40
N THR A 281 -3.55 25.28 24.72
CA THR A 281 -4.27 25.64 23.48
C THR A 281 -3.78 24.90 22.23
N LEU A 282 -2.56 24.38 22.22
CA LEU A 282 -2.02 23.57 21.12
C LEU A 282 -2.58 22.13 21.17
N ILE A 283 -2.64 21.53 22.36
CA ILE A 283 -3.22 20.21 22.59
C ILE A 283 -4.74 20.25 22.34
N SER A 284 -5.44 21.29 22.84
CA SER A 284 -6.89 21.40 22.65
C SER A 284 -7.27 21.44 21.17
N LYS A 285 -6.51 22.19 20.36
CA LYS A 285 -6.84 22.45 18.95
C LYS A 285 -6.65 21.21 18.07
N ASP A 286 -5.64 20.40 18.35
CA ASP A 286 -5.38 19.16 17.62
C ASP A 286 -6.37 18.04 18.01
N VAL A 287 -6.73 17.96 19.30
CA VAL A 287 -7.75 17.02 19.78
C VAL A 287 -9.15 17.38 19.24
N ASP A 288 -9.52 18.66 19.26
CA ASP A 288 -10.78 19.14 18.68
C ASP A 288 -10.87 18.86 17.17
N ALA A 289 -9.79 19.12 16.41
CA ALA A 289 -9.76 18.91 14.97
C ALA A 289 -9.85 17.42 14.60
N TYR A 290 -9.16 16.56 15.34
CA TYR A 290 -9.21 15.10 15.17
C TYR A 290 -10.60 14.55 15.50
N PHE A 291 -11.17 14.97 16.64
CA PHE A 291 -12.50 14.55 17.08
C PHE A 291 -13.62 15.03 16.12
N GLN A 292 -13.54 16.26 15.61
CA GLN A 292 -14.46 16.76 14.58
C GLN A 292 -14.38 15.96 13.28
N THR A 293 -13.17 15.55 12.87
CA THR A 293 -12.97 14.70 11.69
C THR A 293 -13.61 13.32 11.90
N TYR A 294 -13.37 12.70 13.05
CA TYR A 294 -13.97 11.42 13.46
C TYR A 294 -15.50 11.45 13.41
N VAL A 295 -16.14 12.45 14.02
CA VAL A 295 -17.60 12.58 14.01
C VAL A 295 -18.13 12.90 12.59
N LYS A 296 -17.42 13.72 11.81
CA LYS A 296 -17.80 14.04 10.41
C LYS A 296 -17.74 12.81 9.50
N GLU A 297 -16.85 11.87 9.75
CA GLU A 297 -16.77 10.61 9.01
C GLU A 297 -17.88 9.63 9.40
N LEU A 298 -18.14 9.47 10.70
CA LEU A 298 -19.27 8.67 11.21
C LEU A 298 -20.63 9.14 10.71
N THR A 299 -20.76 10.42 10.39
CA THR A 299 -22.02 11.04 9.93
C THR A 299 -22.21 11.05 8.41
N LYS A 300 -21.23 10.63 7.60
CA LYS A 300 -21.33 10.61 6.12
C LYS A 300 -22.10 9.41 5.57
N SER A 301 -22.23 8.33 6.34
CA SER A 301 -22.94 7.10 5.96
C SER A 301 -24.41 7.15 6.39
N SER A 302 -25.31 6.65 5.54
CA SER A 302 -26.72 6.40 5.91
C SER A 302 -26.80 5.09 6.69
N ILE A 303 -26.93 5.17 8.01
CA ILE A 303 -26.86 4.02 8.92
C ILE A 303 -28.22 3.83 9.65
N PRO A 304 -28.77 2.60 9.75
CA PRO A 304 -30.00 2.33 10.50
C PRO A 304 -29.80 2.30 12.03
N LYS A 305 -30.85 2.64 12.78
CA LYS A 305 -30.87 2.72 14.27
C LYS A 305 -30.67 1.39 15.01
N ASP A 306 -30.78 0.26 14.30
CA ASP A 306 -30.93 -1.07 14.89
C ASP A 306 -29.61 -1.76 15.28
N LEU A 307 -28.47 -1.07 15.12
CA LEU A 307 -27.12 -1.55 15.49
C LEU A 307 -26.80 -1.37 16.98
N LEU A 308 -27.61 -0.61 17.71
CA LEU A 308 -27.44 -0.32 19.13
C LEU A 308 -28.50 -1.09 19.93
N PRO A 309 -28.18 -1.64 21.12
CA PRO A 309 -29.20 -2.17 22.01
C PRO A 309 -30.30 -1.11 22.23
N ASP A 310 -31.56 -1.50 22.17
CA ASP A 310 -32.71 -0.58 22.35
C ASP A 310 -32.58 0.24 23.63
N GLU A 311 -31.99 -0.35 24.68
CA GLU A 311 -31.70 0.28 25.96
C GLU A 311 -30.70 1.44 25.82
N ILE A 312 -29.59 1.25 25.12
CA ILE A 312 -28.57 2.28 24.87
C ILE A 312 -29.12 3.40 23.99
N TRP A 313 -29.92 3.05 22.98
CA TRP A 313 -30.53 4.05 22.10
C TRP A 313 -31.61 4.86 22.83
N ARG A 314 -32.42 4.22 23.68
CA ARG A 314 -33.38 4.89 24.54
C ARG A 314 -32.70 5.83 25.53
N LEU A 315 -31.65 5.34 26.21
CA LEU A 315 -30.84 6.13 27.13
C LEU A 315 -30.22 7.32 26.40
N THR A 316 -29.61 7.12 25.23
CA THR A 316 -29.03 8.20 24.41
C THR A 316 -30.07 9.26 24.05
N ASN A 317 -31.27 8.86 23.64
CA ASN A 317 -32.34 9.82 23.33
C ASN A 317 -32.80 10.59 24.57
N GLN A 318 -32.94 9.93 25.71
CA GLN A 318 -33.25 10.58 26.98
C GLN A 318 -32.17 11.61 27.37
N LEU A 319 -30.90 11.25 27.23
CA LEU A 319 -29.77 12.13 27.54
C LEU A 319 -29.73 13.35 26.61
N TYR A 320 -29.91 13.15 25.30
CA TYR A 320 -29.96 14.28 24.36
C TYR A 320 -31.20 15.14 24.53
N ASP A 321 -32.37 14.59 24.88
CA ASP A 321 -33.57 15.38 25.16
C ASP A 321 -33.41 16.29 26.39
N VAL A 322 -32.65 15.84 27.39
CA VAL A 322 -32.23 16.66 28.54
C VAL A 322 -31.22 17.72 28.10
N ALA A 323 -30.24 17.34 27.28
CA ALA A 323 -29.21 18.25 26.78
C ALA A 323 -29.78 19.36 25.91
N GLU A 324 -30.73 19.06 25.01
CA GLU A 324 -31.40 20.03 24.15
C GLU A 324 -32.15 21.09 24.95
N LYS A 325 -32.88 20.67 25.99
CA LYS A 325 -33.62 21.59 26.88
C LYS A 325 -32.70 22.48 27.71
N ARG A 326 -31.56 21.94 28.17
CA ARG A 326 -30.62 22.69 29.02
C ARG A 326 -29.66 23.58 28.25
N LEU A 327 -29.29 23.20 27.03
CA LEU A 327 -28.34 23.94 26.19
C LEU A 327 -29.04 24.86 25.18
N ASP A 328 -30.37 24.77 25.04
CA ASP A 328 -31.15 25.50 24.02
C ASP A 328 -30.62 25.25 22.60
N ARG A 329 -30.36 23.98 22.30
CA ARG A 329 -29.80 23.49 21.02
C ARG A 329 -30.63 22.33 20.50
N ILE A 330 -30.59 22.12 19.18
CA ILE A 330 -31.20 20.96 18.52
C ILE A 330 -30.08 20.13 17.93
N TYR A 331 -29.99 18.86 18.29
CA TYR A 331 -28.98 17.96 17.74
C TYR A 331 -29.59 17.12 16.64
N ASN A 332 -28.84 16.94 15.55
CA ASN A 332 -29.27 16.04 14.49
C ASN A 332 -29.17 14.57 14.94
N GLU A 333 -29.92 13.71 14.27
CA GLU A 333 -29.96 12.27 14.54
C GLU A 333 -28.58 11.60 14.46
N LYS A 334 -27.68 12.16 13.64
CA LYS A 334 -26.33 11.65 13.45
C LYS A 334 -25.41 11.94 14.65
N ALA A 335 -25.59 13.07 15.32
CA ALA A 335 -24.90 13.40 16.56
C ALA A 335 -25.34 12.49 17.69
N ARG A 336 -26.65 12.23 17.81
CA ARG A 336 -27.23 11.26 18.77
C ARG A 336 -26.65 9.86 18.54
N PHE A 337 -26.52 9.44 17.28
CA PHE A 337 -25.92 8.15 16.93
C PHE A 337 -24.44 8.04 17.28
N ALA A 338 -23.63 9.06 16.94
CA ALA A 338 -22.21 9.07 17.28
C ALA A 338 -21.99 8.99 18.81
N PHE A 339 -22.83 9.69 19.58
CA PHE A 339 -22.80 9.60 21.03
C PHE A 339 -23.23 8.23 21.55
N ALA A 340 -24.24 7.60 20.96
CA ALA A 340 -24.70 6.28 21.41
C ALA A 340 -23.61 5.20 21.30
N LEU A 341 -22.78 5.26 20.25
CA LEU A 341 -21.62 4.37 20.09
C LEU A 341 -20.54 4.63 21.14
N HIS A 342 -20.28 5.91 21.44
CA HIS A 342 -19.36 6.30 22.49
C HIS A 342 -19.85 5.83 23.86
N LEU A 343 -21.13 6.08 24.18
CA LEU A 343 -21.76 5.68 25.43
C LEU A 343 -21.70 4.17 25.64
N GLN A 344 -22.03 3.37 24.62
CA GLN A 344 -21.90 1.91 24.68
C GLN A 344 -20.47 1.50 25.04
N SER A 345 -19.49 2.07 24.35
CA SER A 345 -18.07 1.77 24.57
C SER A 345 -17.60 2.20 25.97
N THR A 346 -18.09 3.33 26.48
CA THR A 346 -17.80 3.81 27.83
C THR A 346 -18.37 2.86 28.89
N LEU A 347 -19.60 2.39 28.72
CA LEU A 347 -20.22 1.44 29.67
C LEU A 347 -19.51 0.09 29.69
N ASP A 348 -19.12 -0.44 28.53
CA ASP A 348 -18.37 -1.69 28.43
C ASP A 348 -17.01 -1.58 29.16
N ARG A 349 -16.26 -0.48 28.94
CA ARG A 349 -14.99 -0.24 29.63
C ARG A 349 -15.12 -0.10 31.13
N VAL A 350 -16.12 0.65 31.61
CA VAL A 350 -16.34 0.87 33.04
C VAL A 350 -16.71 -0.45 33.74
N ARG A 351 -17.50 -1.30 33.08
CA ARG A 351 -17.85 -2.65 33.59
C ARG A 351 -16.65 -3.58 33.66
N GLU A 352 -15.70 -3.43 32.75
CA GLU A 352 -14.44 -4.20 32.70
C GLU A 352 -13.35 -3.63 33.62
N GLY A 353 -13.59 -2.47 34.25
CA GLY A 353 -12.62 -1.81 35.14
C GLY A 353 -11.48 -1.07 34.42
N HIS A 354 -11.66 -0.75 33.14
CA HIS A 354 -10.70 -0.01 32.33
C HIS A 354 -10.98 1.50 32.42
N MET A 355 -10.01 2.27 32.93
CA MET A 355 -10.07 3.73 33.08
C MET A 355 -9.41 4.42 31.88
N ILE A 356 -10.00 5.51 31.39
CA ILE A 356 -9.42 6.39 30.37
C ILE A 356 -9.14 7.76 31.00
N VAL A 357 -7.98 8.34 30.67
CA VAL A 357 -7.60 9.71 31.04
C VAL A 357 -7.96 10.67 29.90
N HIS A 358 -8.67 11.75 30.20
CA HIS A 358 -9.00 12.77 29.23
C HIS A 358 -7.83 13.77 29.12
N PRO A 359 -7.19 13.90 27.94
CA PRO A 359 -5.92 14.61 27.78
C PRO A 359 -6.00 16.11 28.07
N ASP A 360 -7.18 16.73 27.89
CA ASP A 360 -7.36 18.17 28.07
C ASP A 360 -8.68 18.53 28.80
N LEU A 361 -8.93 17.87 29.93
CA LEU A 361 -10.18 18.04 30.67
C LEU A 361 -10.37 19.47 31.20
N ASN A 362 -9.28 20.14 31.56
CA ASN A 362 -9.31 21.50 32.11
C ASN A 362 -9.78 22.53 31.09
N ASN A 363 -9.33 22.45 29.82
CA ASN A 363 -9.81 23.37 28.80
C ASN A 363 -11.24 23.06 28.38
N VAL A 364 -11.63 21.79 28.27
CA VAL A 364 -13.03 21.43 28.00
C VAL A 364 -13.93 22.06 29.06
N ARG A 365 -13.56 21.97 30.35
CA ARG A 365 -14.28 22.64 31.45
C ARG A 365 -14.28 24.16 31.35
N LYS A 366 -13.20 24.80 30.84
CA LYS A 366 -13.10 26.27 30.69
C LYS A 366 -13.90 26.79 29.47
N ASN A 367 -13.81 26.10 28.34
CA ASN A 367 -14.31 26.54 27.04
C ASN A 367 -15.77 26.12 26.79
N PHE A 368 -16.16 24.96 27.32
CA PHE A 368 -17.50 24.39 27.18
C PHE A 368 -18.21 24.31 28.53
N LYS A 369 -18.18 25.39 29.33
CA LYS A 369 -18.71 25.43 30.71
C LYS A 369 -20.17 24.96 30.83
N ARG A 370 -21.01 25.30 29.85
CA ARG A 370 -22.44 24.95 29.88
C ARG A 370 -22.63 23.48 29.53
N GLU A 371 -21.95 23.01 28.49
CA GLU A 371 -21.95 21.63 28.04
C GLU A 371 -21.34 20.71 29.10
N PHE A 372 -20.29 21.14 29.80
CA PHE A 372 -19.66 20.41 30.89
C PHE A 372 -20.58 20.26 32.11
N GLN A 373 -21.31 21.32 32.48
CA GLN A 373 -22.29 21.22 33.56
C GLN A 373 -23.43 20.26 33.19
N VAL A 374 -23.87 20.28 31.94
CA VAL A 374 -24.87 19.35 31.44
C VAL A 374 -24.31 17.93 31.39
N ALA A 375 -23.07 17.72 30.97
CA ALA A 375 -22.41 16.42 30.95
C ALA A 375 -22.32 15.79 32.35
N ILE A 376 -22.07 16.58 33.41
CA ILE A 376 -22.14 16.10 34.80
C ILE A 376 -23.54 15.59 35.11
N ASP A 377 -24.58 16.37 34.80
CA ASP A 377 -25.96 15.96 35.07
C ASP A 377 -26.36 14.72 34.25
N LEU A 378 -25.85 14.58 33.02
CA LEU A 378 -26.05 13.40 32.19
C LEU A 378 -25.32 12.18 32.76
N SER A 379 -24.12 12.35 33.31
CA SER A 379 -23.39 11.26 33.96
C SER A 379 -24.18 10.66 35.12
N THR A 380 -24.82 11.47 35.97
CA THR A 380 -25.70 10.96 37.04
C THR A 380 -26.84 10.09 36.50
N ILE A 381 -27.44 10.48 35.38
CA ILE A 381 -28.52 9.70 34.74
C ILE A 381 -27.98 8.36 34.23
N ILE A 382 -26.79 8.36 33.62
CA ILE A 382 -26.13 7.13 33.14
C ILE A 382 -25.79 6.21 34.33
N GLU A 383 -25.25 6.76 35.42
CA GLU A 383 -24.89 6.01 36.62
C GLU A 383 -26.10 5.34 37.27
N GLU A 384 -27.23 6.05 37.35
CA GLU A 384 -28.48 5.54 37.92
C GLU A 384 -29.13 4.45 37.03
N GLU A 385 -29.12 4.61 35.70
CA GLU A 385 -29.78 3.68 34.78
C GLU A 385 -28.94 2.40 34.55
N GLU A 386 -27.60 2.53 34.48
CA GLU A 386 -26.70 1.41 34.14
C GLU A 386 -25.98 0.78 35.35
N GLN A 387 -26.18 1.34 36.55
CA GLN A 387 -25.56 0.91 37.81
C GLN A 387 -24.03 0.86 37.75
N VAL A 388 -23.42 1.86 37.14
CA VAL A 388 -21.96 2.03 37.02
C VAL A 388 -21.55 3.39 37.58
N GLU A 389 -20.27 3.57 37.91
CA GLU A 389 -19.70 4.88 38.29
C GLU A 389 -18.95 5.46 37.08
N ILE A 390 -19.31 6.65 36.62
CA ILE A 390 -18.73 7.25 35.42
C ILE A 390 -17.50 8.07 35.82
N PRO A 391 -16.30 7.72 35.31
CA PRO A 391 -15.08 8.48 35.60
C PRO A 391 -15.19 9.95 35.20
N PHE A 392 -14.54 10.82 35.96
CA PHE A 392 -14.57 12.27 35.73
C PHE A 392 -14.02 12.65 34.33
N ASP A 393 -13.11 11.86 33.79
CA ASP A 393 -12.55 12.01 32.44
C ASP A 393 -13.58 11.73 31.33
N GLU A 394 -14.52 10.81 31.54
CA GLU A 394 -15.61 10.50 30.60
C GLU A 394 -16.61 11.67 30.50
N ILE A 395 -16.79 12.43 31.58
CA ILE A 395 -17.56 13.69 31.57
C ILE A 395 -16.95 14.69 30.57
N GLY A 396 -15.62 14.69 30.43
CA GLY A 396 -14.91 15.49 29.42
C GLY A 396 -15.34 15.13 28.00
N PHE A 397 -15.33 13.84 27.65
CA PHE A 397 -15.73 13.38 26.32
C PHE A 397 -17.21 13.62 26.04
N ILE A 398 -18.09 13.37 27.02
CA ILE A 398 -19.52 13.71 26.92
C ILE A 398 -19.70 15.20 26.58
N SER A 399 -18.92 16.09 27.22
CA SER A 399 -18.95 17.53 26.96
C SER A 399 -18.56 17.87 25.52
N MET A 400 -17.61 17.15 24.93
CA MET A 400 -17.20 17.34 23.53
C MET A 400 -18.29 16.89 22.55
N PHE A 401 -18.98 15.78 22.81
CA PHE A 401 -20.14 15.37 21.97
C PHE A 401 -21.30 16.36 22.00
N LEU A 402 -21.49 17.05 23.13
CA LEU A 402 -22.49 18.12 23.27
C LEU A 402 -22.08 19.44 22.62
N SER A 403 -20.80 19.65 22.28
CA SER A 403 -20.32 20.90 21.66
C SER A 403 -20.40 20.91 20.13
N ILE A 404 -20.59 19.74 19.49
CA ILE A 404 -20.60 19.61 18.03
C ILE A 404 -21.88 20.21 17.42
N ASN A 405 -21.71 21.28 16.64
CA ASN A 405 -22.75 21.82 15.76
C ASN A 405 -22.58 21.25 14.34
N LEU A 406 -23.27 20.15 14.03
CA LEU A 406 -23.41 19.63 12.67
C LEU A 406 -24.60 20.30 11.94
N GLY A 407 -24.60 21.63 11.89
CA GLY A 407 -25.61 22.45 11.23
C GLY A 407 -24.95 23.43 10.25
N GLU A 408 -25.54 23.51 9.06
CA GLU A 408 -25.15 24.32 7.88
C GLU A 408 -24.16 23.64 6.91
N SER A 409 -24.74 23.03 5.88
CA SER A 409 -24.07 22.70 4.61
C SER A 409 -23.57 23.98 3.93
N GLU A 410 -22.26 24.19 3.91
CA GLU A 410 -21.66 25.23 3.07
C GLU A 410 -21.82 24.90 1.56
N PRO A 411 -22.02 25.91 0.69
CA PRO A 411 -22.24 25.69 -0.73
C PRO A 411 -20.93 25.27 -1.44
N VAL A 412 -21.03 24.23 -2.27
CA VAL A 412 -19.93 23.72 -3.12
C VAL A 412 -19.51 24.80 -4.13
N LYS A 413 -18.28 25.31 -4.01
CA LYS A 413 -17.63 26.03 -5.12
C LYS A 413 -17.25 25.05 -6.21
N GLU A 414 -17.41 25.45 -7.48
CA GLU A 414 -17.04 24.66 -8.66
C GLU A 414 -15.56 24.22 -8.61
N ASN A 415 -15.30 22.97 -8.19
CA ASN A 415 -13.97 22.35 -8.24
C ASN A 415 -13.72 21.83 -9.67
N LYS A 416 -13.04 22.59 -10.52
CA LYS A 416 -12.58 22.08 -11.83
C LYS A 416 -11.18 21.50 -11.69
N VAL A 417 -11.09 20.17 -11.64
CA VAL A 417 -9.84 19.39 -11.73
C VAL A 417 -9.46 19.26 -13.20
N ASP A 418 -8.20 19.48 -13.55
CA ASP A 418 -7.71 19.32 -14.92
C ASP A 418 -7.12 17.92 -15.16
N VAL A 419 -7.22 17.43 -16.40
CA VAL A 419 -6.79 16.08 -16.80
C VAL A 419 -5.71 16.15 -17.89
N LEU A 420 -4.52 15.62 -17.62
CA LEU A 420 -3.44 15.46 -18.59
C LEU A 420 -3.31 14.02 -19.03
N ILE A 421 -3.15 13.79 -20.33
CA ILE A 421 -2.96 12.45 -20.91
C ILE A 421 -1.58 12.40 -21.54
N LEU A 422 -0.73 11.53 -21.01
CA LEU A 422 0.66 11.35 -21.45
C LEU A 422 0.86 9.93 -21.97
N MET A 423 1.04 9.77 -23.29
CA MET A 423 1.18 8.45 -23.91
C MET A 423 2.42 8.38 -24.77
N HIS A 424 2.99 7.18 -24.85
CA HIS A 424 4.01 6.89 -25.85
C HIS A 424 3.35 6.81 -27.23
N GLY A 425 4.09 7.20 -28.26
CA GLY A 425 3.63 7.28 -29.63
C GLY A 425 3.37 8.70 -30.10
N ARG A 426 3.12 8.87 -31.40
CA ARG A 426 3.03 10.19 -32.02
C ARG A 426 1.66 10.86 -31.86
N GLN A 427 0.61 10.07 -31.66
CA GLN A 427 -0.78 10.55 -31.68
C GLN A 427 -1.67 9.86 -30.64
N THR A 428 -1.14 8.93 -29.85
CA THR A 428 -1.93 8.06 -28.95
C THR A 428 -2.71 8.86 -27.91
N ALA A 429 -2.04 9.77 -27.19
CA ALA A 429 -2.69 10.61 -26.18
C ALA A 429 -3.72 11.54 -26.82
N SER A 430 -3.36 12.16 -27.95
CA SER A 430 -4.25 13.08 -28.66
C SER A 430 -5.49 12.38 -29.20
N SER A 431 -5.34 11.19 -29.77
CA SER A 431 -6.45 10.41 -30.32
C SER A 431 -7.42 9.95 -29.23
N MET A 432 -6.92 9.49 -28.08
CA MET A 432 -7.77 9.13 -26.93
C MET A 432 -8.52 10.35 -26.38
N LEU A 433 -7.85 11.50 -26.28
CA LEU A 433 -8.47 12.74 -25.82
C LEU A 433 -9.55 13.24 -26.78
N GLU A 434 -9.26 13.26 -28.08
CA GLU A 434 -10.19 13.71 -29.12
C GLU A 434 -11.48 12.87 -29.10
N MET A 435 -11.35 11.54 -29.05
CA MET A 435 -12.49 10.65 -28.94
C MET A 435 -13.32 10.91 -27.67
N ALA A 436 -12.66 11.10 -26.52
CA ALA A 436 -13.36 11.38 -25.27
C ALA A 436 -14.08 12.75 -25.30
N GLN A 437 -13.46 13.76 -25.88
CA GLN A 437 -14.00 15.10 -26.02
C GLN A 437 -15.21 15.14 -26.96
N GLU A 438 -15.15 14.42 -28.09
CA GLU A 438 -16.24 14.31 -29.05
C GLU A 438 -17.45 13.57 -28.44
N LEU A 439 -17.21 12.45 -27.75
CA LEU A 439 -18.27 11.67 -27.10
C LEU A 439 -18.97 12.41 -25.96
N LEU A 440 -18.22 13.21 -25.19
CA LEU A 440 -18.75 13.93 -24.02
C LEU A 440 -19.18 15.37 -24.33
N GLY A 441 -18.93 15.88 -25.55
CA GLY A 441 -19.24 17.25 -25.93
C GLY A 441 -18.48 18.30 -25.12
N THR A 442 -17.23 18.02 -24.75
CA THR A 442 -16.40 18.86 -23.85
C THR A 442 -15.05 19.22 -24.48
N LYS A 443 -14.40 20.26 -23.95
CA LYS A 443 -13.02 20.65 -24.30
C LYS A 443 -12.03 20.46 -23.14
N VAL A 444 -12.47 19.79 -22.07
CA VAL A 444 -11.65 19.51 -20.89
C VAL A 444 -10.55 18.51 -21.24
N GLY A 445 -9.36 18.76 -20.69
CA GLY A 445 -8.20 17.89 -20.79
C GLY A 445 -7.17 18.31 -21.85
N LYS A 446 -5.92 17.89 -21.66
CA LYS A 446 -4.80 18.18 -22.56
C LYS A 446 -3.94 16.93 -22.77
N ALA A 447 -3.57 16.69 -24.02
CA ALA A 447 -2.80 15.53 -24.44
C ALA A 447 -1.34 15.90 -24.76
N PHE A 448 -0.47 14.95 -24.46
CA PHE A 448 0.97 15.03 -24.55
C PHE A 448 1.48 13.70 -25.13
N ASN A 449 1.97 13.75 -26.37
CA ASN A 449 2.45 12.57 -27.10
C ASN A 449 3.97 12.49 -26.99
N MET A 450 4.51 11.35 -26.57
CA MET A 450 5.94 11.10 -26.47
C MET A 450 6.38 10.16 -27.61
N PRO A 451 6.94 10.65 -28.72
CA PRO A 451 7.51 9.81 -29.76
C PRO A 451 8.57 8.87 -29.18
N LEU A 452 8.69 7.64 -29.68
CA LEU A 452 9.65 6.64 -29.16
C LEU A 452 11.13 7.06 -29.24
N VAL A 453 11.45 8.12 -29.99
CA VAL A 453 12.79 8.70 -30.11
C VAL A 453 13.04 9.86 -29.14
N MET A 454 12.02 10.29 -28.39
CA MET A 454 12.10 11.35 -27.40
C MET A 454 12.58 10.77 -26.08
N GLU A 455 13.46 11.50 -25.39
CA GLU A 455 13.88 11.13 -24.03
C GLU A 455 12.79 11.48 -23.00
N VAL A 456 12.61 10.63 -21.99
CA VAL A 456 11.61 10.84 -20.91
C VAL A 456 11.83 12.19 -20.21
N GLN A 457 13.08 12.60 -20.05
CA GLN A 457 13.44 13.88 -19.42
C GLN A 457 12.93 15.08 -20.23
N THR A 458 13.07 15.06 -21.56
CA THR A 458 12.54 16.11 -22.44
C THR A 458 11.02 16.20 -22.33
N MET A 459 10.35 15.04 -22.25
CA MET A 459 8.90 14.97 -22.06
C MET A 459 8.46 15.60 -20.72
N TYR A 460 9.20 15.31 -19.64
CA TYR A 460 8.94 15.90 -18.33
C TYR A 460 9.05 17.43 -18.37
N GLU A 461 10.10 17.96 -19.01
CA GLU A 461 10.33 19.40 -19.14
C GLU A 461 9.20 20.12 -19.90
N GLU A 462 8.69 19.52 -20.98
CA GLU A 462 7.54 20.07 -21.73
C GLU A 462 6.27 20.13 -20.87
N VAL A 463 5.97 19.07 -20.12
CA VAL A 463 4.79 18.98 -19.25
C VAL A 463 4.91 19.98 -18.09
N LEU A 464 6.09 20.06 -17.47
CA LEU A 464 6.37 20.98 -16.38
C LEU A 464 6.23 22.44 -16.81
N GLN A 465 6.72 22.80 -18.01
CA GLN A 465 6.55 24.13 -18.58
C GLN A 465 5.07 24.46 -18.81
N TYR A 466 4.28 23.50 -19.31
CA TYR A 466 2.85 23.68 -19.45
C TYR A 466 2.18 23.93 -18.08
N VAL A 467 2.48 23.13 -17.07
CA VAL A 467 1.90 23.29 -15.73
C VAL A 467 2.26 24.66 -15.13
N LYS A 468 3.51 25.12 -15.26
CA LYS A 468 3.96 26.44 -14.79
C LYS A 468 3.22 27.59 -15.49
N ASN A 469 2.95 27.47 -16.80
CA ASN A 469 2.24 28.48 -17.58
C ASN A 469 0.73 28.57 -17.28
N TYR A 470 0.12 27.48 -16.81
CA TYR A 470 -1.33 27.38 -16.55
C TYR A 470 -1.68 27.25 -15.06
N GLN A 471 -0.73 27.53 -14.17
CA GLN A 471 -0.84 27.30 -12.73
C GLN A 471 -2.05 28.00 -12.08
N GLU A 472 -2.46 29.17 -12.56
CA GLU A 472 -3.62 29.91 -12.05
C GLU A 472 -4.96 29.17 -12.25
N HIS A 473 -5.03 28.26 -13.23
CA HIS A 473 -6.22 27.45 -13.52
C HIS A 473 -6.23 26.09 -12.81
N LEU A 474 -5.06 25.62 -12.35
CA LEU A 474 -4.85 24.28 -11.78
C LEU A 474 -5.09 24.22 -10.26
N THR A 475 -5.80 25.19 -9.69
CA THR A 475 -5.94 25.37 -8.24
C THR A 475 -6.65 24.23 -7.51
N ASN A 476 -7.46 23.43 -8.21
CA ASN A 476 -8.20 22.29 -7.62
C ASN A 476 -7.51 20.94 -7.85
N GLY A 477 -6.31 20.94 -8.44
CA GLY A 477 -5.47 19.77 -8.66
C GLY A 477 -5.49 19.24 -10.09
N LEU A 478 -4.57 18.31 -10.36
CA LEU A 478 -4.22 17.82 -11.69
C LEU A 478 -4.16 16.29 -11.70
N LEU A 479 -4.94 15.67 -12.59
CA LEU A 479 -4.91 14.22 -12.80
C LEU A 479 -4.07 13.89 -14.04
N LEU A 480 -3.06 13.04 -13.89
CA LEU A 480 -2.21 12.56 -14.96
C LEU A 480 -2.61 11.13 -15.35
N LEU A 481 -2.92 10.91 -16.61
CA LEU A 481 -3.25 9.61 -17.18
C LEU A 481 -2.10 9.16 -18.08
N THR A 482 -1.50 8.02 -17.78
CA THR A 482 -0.28 7.54 -18.44
C THR A 482 -0.41 6.11 -18.96
N ASP A 483 0.34 5.81 -20.03
CA ASP A 483 0.44 4.45 -20.60
C ASP A 483 1.31 3.55 -19.71
N MET A 484 2.56 3.98 -19.50
CA MET A 484 3.60 3.18 -18.89
C MET A 484 4.28 3.91 -17.72
N GLY A 485 4.62 3.14 -16.68
CA GLY A 485 5.08 3.62 -15.36
C GLY A 485 6.22 4.63 -15.26
N SER A 486 7.07 4.84 -16.29
CA SER A 486 8.10 5.90 -16.23
C SER A 486 7.51 7.31 -16.28
N LEU A 487 6.32 7.48 -16.87
CA LEU A 487 5.60 8.76 -16.90
C LEU A 487 4.76 8.98 -15.63
N ASN A 488 4.52 7.94 -14.84
CA ASN A 488 3.69 8.02 -13.63
C ASN A 488 4.33 8.88 -12.55
N THR A 489 5.66 8.84 -12.46
CA THR A 489 6.45 9.61 -11.50
C THR A 489 6.39 11.11 -11.76
N PHE A 490 5.91 11.56 -12.92
CA PHE A 490 5.75 12.99 -13.21
C PHE A 490 4.78 13.65 -12.24
N SER A 491 3.79 12.91 -11.71
CA SER A 491 2.85 13.42 -10.72
C SER A 491 3.57 14.00 -9.50
N ASP A 492 4.41 13.18 -8.85
CA ASP A 492 5.09 13.53 -7.61
C ASP A 492 6.09 14.67 -7.86
N LEU A 493 6.83 14.58 -8.97
CA LEU A 493 7.79 15.61 -9.38
C LEU A 493 7.14 16.99 -9.62
N ILE A 494 5.99 17.01 -10.31
CA ILE A 494 5.24 18.26 -10.57
C ILE A 494 4.71 18.86 -9.26
N TYR A 495 4.23 18.03 -8.33
CA TYR A 495 3.74 18.50 -7.03
C TYR A 495 4.86 19.18 -6.23
N GLU A 496 6.04 18.55 -6.16
CA GLU A 496 7.19 19.12 -5.45
C GLU A 496 7.68 20.43 -6.07
N GLU A 497 7.70 20.54 -7.40
CA GLU A 497 8.19 21.75 -8.07
C GLU A 497 7.20 22.91 -8.13
N THR A 498 5.90 22.62 -8.15
CA THR A 498 4.86 23.65 -8.41
C THR A 498 3.90 23.85 -7.24
N GLY A 499 3.85 22.92 -6.28
CA GLY A 499 2.90 22.90 -5.17
C GLY A 499 1.47 22.51 -5.55
N ILE A 500 1.21 22.21 -6.83
CA ILE A 500 -0.12 21.86 -7.34
C ILE A 500 -0.40 20.39 -7.05
N ARG A 501 -1.48 20.09 -6.31
CA ARG A 501 -1.87 18.71 -5.96
C ARG A 501 -2.06 17.86 -7.22
N THR A 502 -1.35 16.74 -7.31
CA THR A 502 -1.38 15.86 -8.47
C THR A 502 -1.70 14.41 -8.07
N LYS A 503 -2.28 13.64 -8.99
CA LYS A 503 -2.42 12.18 -8.92
C LYS A 503 -2.17 11.58 -10.29
N ALA A 504 -1.60 10.37 -10.36
CA ALA A 504 -1.39 9.69 -11.65
C ALA A 504 -1.96 8.27 -11.70
N ILE A 505 -2.52 7.94 -12.86
CA ILE A 505 -3.11 6.63 -13.19
C ILE A 505 -2.32 6.05 -14.37
N THR A 506 -1.86 4.80 -14.23
CA THR A 506 -1.14 4.07 -15.27
C THR A 506 -2.06 3.16 -16.08
N MET A 507 -1.54 2.55 -17.16
CA MET A 507 -2.30 1.61 -18.00
C MET A 507 -3.60 2.23 -18.54
N THR A 508 -3.53 3.51 -18.88
CA THR A 508 -4.69 4.27 -19.30
C THR A 508 -5.20 3.77 -20.65
N SER A 509 -6.51 3.49 -20.71
CA SER A 509 -7.25 3.24 -21.95
C SER A 509 -8.17 4.41 -22.27
N THR A 510 -8.72 4.45 -23.48
CA THR A 510 -9.70 5.48 -23.88
C THR A 510 -10.91 5.54 -22.93
N MET A 511 -11.32 4.40 -22.36
CA MET A 511 -12.42 4.32 -21.40
C MET A 511 -12.08 5.03 -20.07
N ILE A 512 -10.84 4.88 -19.59
CA ILE A 512 -10.34 5.60 -18.41
C ILE A 512 -10.30 7.11 -18.68
N VAL A 513 -9.86 7.51 -19.88
CA VAL A 513 -9.85 8.91 -20.30
C VAL A 513 -11.26 9.51 -20.31
N ILE A 514 -12.24 8.80 -20.87
CA ILE A 514 -13.64 9.23 -20.88
C ILE A 514 -14.16 9.42 -19.45
N GLU A 515 -13.94 8.44 -18.57
CA GLU A 515 -14.47 8.50 -17.20
C GLU A 515 -13.81 9.62 -16.38
N ALA A 516 -12.50 9.80 -16.50
CA ALA A 516 -11.77 10.89 -15.86
C ALA A 516 -12.30 12.26 -16.29
N ILE A 517 -12.46 12.48 -17.61
CA ILE A 517 -12.94 13.76 -18.16
C ILE A 517 -14.40 14.00 -17.76
N ARG A 518 -15.24 12.95 -17.76
CA ARG A 518 -16.64 13.03 -17.33
C ARG A 518 -16.74 13.48 -15.87
N MET A 519 -16.00 12.84 -14.96
CA MET A 519 -16.03 13.18 -13.54
C MET A 519 -15.43 14.55 -13.24
N ALA A 520 -14.34 14.91 -13.92
CA ALA A 520 -13.74 16.25 -13.85
C ALA A 520 -14.72 17.33 -14.33
N SER A 521 -15.46 17.08 -15.42
CA SER A 521 -16.46 18.02 -15.96
C SER A 521 -17.66 18.22 -15.02
N VAL A 522 -17.98 17.23 -14.18
CA VAL A 522 -19.06 17.28 -13.16
C VAL A 522 -18.59 17.93 -11.84
N GLY A 523 -17.30 18.31 -11.75
CA GLY A 523 -16.74 19.03 -10.61
C GLY A 523 -16.42 18.17 -9.39
N ARG A 524 -16.09 16.89 -9.60
CA ARG A 524 -15.62 15.99 -8.55
C ARG A 524 -14.21 16.39 -8.06
N SER A 525 -13.89 16.05 -6.81
CA SER A 525 -12.54 16.31 -6.28
C SER A 525 -11.50 15.39 -6.92
N LEU A 526 -10.22 15.80 -6.90
CA LEU A 526 -9.12 15.01 -7.48
C LEU A 526 -9.05 13.60 -6.88
N GLU A 527 -9.24 13.49 -5.56
CA GLU A 527 -9.20 12.19 -4.86
C GLU A 527 -10.40 11.31 -5.24
N ASP A 528 -11.60 11.89 -5.33
CA ASP A 528 -12.79 11.13 -5.76
C ASP A 528 -12.61 10.58 -7.18
N ILE A 529 -12.05 11.37 -8.10
CA ILE A 529 -11.81 10.93 -9.49
C ILE A 529 -10.79 9.79 -9.50
N TYR A 530 -9.69 9.94 -8.78
CA TYR A 530 -8.61 8.96 -8.71
C TYR A 530 -9.10 7.59 -8.19
N GLN A 531 -9.81 7.58 -7.05
CA GLN A 531 -10.28 6.35 -6.42
C GLN A 531 -11.32 5.61 -7.26
N ASN A 532 -12.28 6.32 -7.86
CA ASN A 532 -13.32 5.69 -8.68
C ASN A 532 -12.75 5.00 -9.94
N ILE A 533 -11.72 5.60 -10.55
CA ILE A 533 -11.08 4.99 -11.73
C ILE A 533 -10.30 3.73 -11.35
N GLN A 534 -9.56 3.74 -10.23
CA GLN A 534 -8.83 2.54 -9.77
C GLN A 534 -9.78 1.38 -9.47
N LEU A 535 -10.86 1.64 -8.73
CA LEU A 535 -11.86 0.64 -8.38
C LEU A 535 -12.56 0.06 -9.63
N SER A 536 -12.85 0.89 -10.62
CA SER A 536 -13.49 0.47 -11.87
C SER A 536 -12.55 -0.41 -12.71
N PHE A 537 -11.25 -0.11 -12.73
CA PHE A 537 -10.26 -0.87 -13.49
C PHE A 537 -9.96 -2.24 -12.86
N GLU A 538 -9.81 -2.30 -11.54
CA GLU A 538 -9.58 -3.55 -10.80
C GLU A 538 -10.72 -4.56 -11.01
N SER A 539 -11.97 -4.09 -11.03
CA SER A 539 -13.13 -4.96 -11.30
C SER A 539 -13.08 -5.58 -12.71
N ILE A 540 -12.75 -4.78 -13.74
CA ILE A 540 -12.77 -5.22 -15.14
C ILE A 540 -11.62 -6.18 -15.46
N VAL A 541 -10.42 -5.90 -14.95
CA VAL A 541 -9.24 -6.76 -15.15
C VAL A 541 -9.46 -8.11 -14.46
N ARG A 542 -10.03 -8.12 -13.26
CA ARG A 542 -10.26 -9.37 -12.53
C ARG A 542 -11.30 -10.27 -13.18
N ASP A 543 -12.33 -9.69 -13.80
CA ASP A 543 -13.35 -10.44 -14.54
C ASP A 543 -12.82 -11.02 -15.87
N GLN A 544 -11.89 -10.33 -16.55
CA GLN A 544 -11.27 -10.82 -17.78
C GLN A 544 -10.28 -11.96 -17.54
N PHE A 545 -9.45 -11.90 -16.49
CA PHE A 545 -8.41 -12.90 -16.22
C PHE A 545 -8.88 -14.12 -15.40
N LYS A 546 -10.09 -14.08 -14.81
CA LYS A 546 -10.72 -15.28 -14.20
C LYS A 546 -11.16 -16.33 -15.22
N ALA A 547 -11.29 -15.97 -16.52
CA ALA A 547 -11.84 -16.86 -17.54
C ALA A 547 -10.89 -18.00 -18.00
N GLU A 548 -9.57 -17.92 -17.76
CA GLU A 548 -8.59 -18.89 -18.31
C GLU A 548 -7.91 -19.81 -17.28
N LYS A 549 -8.13 -19.62 -15.97
CA LYS A 549 -7.53 -20.47 -14.92
C LYS A 549 -8.58 -21.23 -14.10
N SER A 550 -9.43 -22.01 -14.75
CA SER A 550 -10.32 -22.91 -14.01
C SER A 550 -10.53 -24.25 -14.72
N GLU A 551 -9.49 -25.07 -14.76
CA GLU A 551 -9.65 -26.52 -14.62
C GLU A 551 -8.45 -27.02 -13.79
N THR A 552 -8.72 -27.81 -12.72
CA THR A 552 -7.77 -28.69 -11.98
C THR A 552 -7.03 -28.24 -10.69
N LEU A 553 -7.52 -27.26 -9.92
CA LEU A 553 -7.19 -27.17 -8.48
C LEU A 553 -8.46 -26.97 -7.65
N GLN A 554 -8.92 -28.02 -6.96
CA GLN A 554 -9.99 -27.90 -5.96
C GLN A 554 -9.47 -27.07 -4.79
N ARG A 555 -9.76 -25.77 -4.80
CA ARG A 555 -9.49 -24.85 -3.69
C ARG A 555 -10.35 -25.23 -2.48
N LYS A 556 -9.83 -25.03 -1.27
CA LYS A 556 -10.61 -25.25 -0.03
C LYS A 556 -11.72 -24.20 0.04
N LYS A 557 -12.91 -24.56 0.49
CA LYS A 557 -14.03 -23.63 0.61
C LYS A 557 -13.94 -22.87 1.93
N ALA A 558 -14.33 -21.60 1.94
CA ALA A 558 -14.35 -20.80 3.17
C ALA A 558 -15.60 -19.92 3.31
N VAL A 559 -16.00 -19.66 4.55
CA VAL A 559 -16.96 -18.60 4.91
C VAL A 559 -16.24 -17.62 5.82
N ILE A 560 -16.27 -16.33 5.46
CA ILE A 560 -15.64 -15.27 6.23
C ILE A 560 -16.64 -14.74 7.25
N VAL A 561 -16.22 -14.62 8.51
CA VAL A 561 -17.00 -13.96 9.56
C VAL A 561 -16.29 -12.69 9.98
N THR A 562 -16.93 -11.54 9.84
CA THR A 562 -16.28 -10.24 9.98
C THR A 562 -17.05 -9.23 10.81
N CYS A 563 -16.34 -8.37 11.53
CA CYS A 563 -16.91 -7.21 12.22
C CYS A 563 -16.02 -5.98 12.08
N PHE A 564 -16.66 -4.80 12.15
CA PHE A 564 -16.00 -3.50 12.04
C PHE A 564 -15.38 -3.03 13.37
N THR A 565 -15.99 -3.42 14.48
CA THR A 565 -15.50 -3.16 15.85
C THR A 565 -15.01 -4.48 16.44
N GLY A 566 -13.83 -4.50 17.05
CA GLY A 566 -13.14 -5.71 17.49
C GLY A 566 -13.95 -6.69 18.36
N GLU A 567 -13.60 -7.97 18.22
CA GLU A 567 -13.96 -9.22 18.92
C GLU A 567 -15.44 -9.57 19.24
N GLY A 568 -16.30 -8.66 19.73
CA GLY A 568 -17.57 -9.05 20.36
C GLY A 568 -18.59 -9.71 19.41
N VAL A 569 -18.86 -9.09 18.25
CA VAL A 569 -19.93 -9.55 17.35
C VAL A 569 -19.44 -10.63 16.39
N ALA A 570 -18.22 -10.52 15.85
CA ALA A 570 -17.66 -11.59 15.01
C ALA A 570 -17.49 -12.89 15.79
N ALA A 571 -17.13 -12.86 17.09
CA ALA A 571 -17.03 -14.08 17.89
C ALA A 571 -18.41 -14.73 18.12
N LYS A 572 -19.46 -13.93 18.33
CA LYS A 572 -20.85 -14.43 18.46
C LYS A 572 -21.39 -14.98 17.14
N LEU A 573 -21.12 -14.30 16.02
CA LEU A 573 -21.46 -14.78 14.68
C LEU A 573 -20.72 -16.08 14.35
N TYR A 574 -19.43 -16.14 14.70
CA TYR A 574 -18.60 -17.34 14.55
C TYR A 574 -19.21 -18.52 15.32
N GLN A 575 -19.54 -18.32 16.60
CA GLN A 575 -20.17 -19.35 17.44
C GLN A 575 -21.56 -19.78 16.93
N ARG A 576 -22.30 -18.89 16.27
CA ARG A 576 -23.62 -19.21 15.68
C ARG A 576 -23.51 -20.02 14.38
N ILE A 577 -22.54 -19.69 13.53
CA ILE A 577 -22.35 -20.33 12.22
C ILE A 577 -21.61 -21.67 12.34
N MET A 578 -20.64 -21.75 13.26
CA MET A 578 -19.79 -22.92 13.47
C MET A 578 -20.53 -24.27 13.61
N PRO A 579 -21.63 -24.41 14.40
CA PRO A 579 -22.35 -25.68 14.52
C PRO A 579 -23.22 -26.04 13.31
N VAL A 580 -23.44 -25.09 12.38
CA VAL A 580 -24.34 -25.27 11.22
C VAL A 580 -23.57 -25.70 9.96
N ILE A 581 -22.28 -25.34 9.87
CA ILE A 581 -21.40 -25.62 8.73
C ILE A 581 -20.59 -26.90 8.94
N ASN A 582 -20.39 -27.68 7.87
CA ASN A 582 -19.54 -28.86 7.91
C ASN A 582 -18.05 -28.49 7.85
N GLN A 583 -17.39 -28.46 9.01
CA GLN A 583 -15.97 -28.10 9.17
C GLN A 583 -14.99 -28.97 8.37
N ASN A 584 -15.39 -30.17 7.93
CA ASN A 584 -14.53 -31.02 7.10
C ASN A 584 -14.50 -30.58 5.61
N LYS A 585 -15.43 -29.72 5.19
CA LYS A 585 -15.58 -29.26 3.80
C LYS A 585 -15.41 -27.76 3.62
N VAL A 586 -15.76 -26.98 4.64
CA VAL A 586 -15.76 -25.51 4.61
C VAL A 586 -15.07 -24.97 5.86
N GLU A 587 -14.08 -24.10 5.65
CA GLU A 587 -13.32 -23.46 6.69
C GLU A 587 -13.97 -22.13 7.12
N LEU A 588 -14.09 -21.88 8.43
CA LEU A 588 -14.64 -20.64 8.95
C LEU A 588 -13.49 -19.69 9.28
N ILE A 589 -13.38 -18.57 8.56
CA ILE A 589 -12.28 -17.61 8.73
C ILE A 589 -12.83 -16.37 9.41
N GLN A 590 -12.40 -16.12 10.65
CA GLN A 590 -12.76 -14.91 11.38
C GLN A 590 -11.81 -13.77 11.00
N MET A 591 -12.37 -12.60 10.68
CA MET A 591 -11.62 -11.42 10.25
C MET A 591 -12.13 -10.16 10.94
N GLN A 592 -11.26 -9.15 11.03
CA GLN A 592 -11.59 -7.83 11.56
C GLN A 592 -11.10 -6.78 10.59
N PHE A 593 -11.87 -5.70 10.43
CA PHE A 593 -11.43 -4.57 9.61
C PHE A 593 -11.93 -3.24 10.15
N LEU A 594 -11.02 -2.27 10.23
CA LEU A 594 -11.33 -0.87 10.57
C LEU A 594 -11.68 -0.05 9.32
N GLU A 595 -11.17 -0.46 8.16
CA GLU A 595 -11.37 0.21 6.88
C GLU A 595 -11.84 -0.81 5.84
N ARG A 596 -12.90 -0.47 5.09
CA ARG A 596 -13.46 -1.35 4.06
C ARG A 596 -12.44 -1.69 2.97
N GLU A 597 -11.49 -0.79 2.68
CA GLU A 597 -10.45 -1.03 1.68
C GLU A 597 -9.42 -2.07 2.14
N SER A 598 -9.01 -1.99 3.40
CA SER A 598 -8.16 -3.02 4.02
C SER A 598 -8.87 -4.38 4.00
N PHE A 599 -10.16 -4.42 4.34
CA PHE A 599 -10.95 -5.66 4.28
C PHE A 599 -10.98 -6.28 2.88
N LYS A 600 -11.25 -5.48 1.85
CA LYS A 600 -11.25 -5.93 0.45
C LYS A 600 -9.89 -6.52 0.05
N LYS A 601 -8.79 -5.86 0.41
CA LYS A 601 -7.41 -6.37 0.18
C LYS A 601 -7.10 -7.68 0.91
N HIS A 602 -7.72 -7.94 2.06
CA HIS A 602 -7.55 -9.24 2.74
C HIS A 602 -8.42 -10.33 2.11
N ILE A 603 -9.65 -10.02 1.68
CA ILE A 603 -10.46 -10.95 0.89
C ILE A 603 -9.77 -11.26 -0.45
N ASP A 604 -9.12 -10.28 -1.07
CA ASP A 604 -8.29 -10.46 -2.27
C ASP A 604 -7.26 -11.57 -2.10
N ALA A 605 -6.50 -11.52 -1.00
CA ALA A 605 -5.49 -12.52 -0.68
C ALA A 605 -6.11 -13.90 -0.37
N LEU A 606 -7.24 -13.93 0.35
CA LEU A 606 -7.93 -15.18 0.66
C LEU A 606 -8.53 -15.86 -0.58
N LEU A 607 -8.95 -15.11 -1.59
CA LEU A 607 -9.45 -15.64 -2.86
C LEU A 607 -8.39 -16.40 -3.67
N GLU A 608 -7.09 -16.22 -3.36
CA GLU A 608 -6.00 -16.98 -3.99
C GLU A 608 -5.94 -18.43 -3.49
N GLU A 609 -6.20 -18.64 -2.19
CA GLU A 609 -6.08 -19.93 -1.51
C GLU A 609 -7.45 -20.63 -1.28
N TYR A 610 -8.52 -19.86 -1.14
CA TYR A 610 -9.87 -20.33 -0.80
C TYR A 610 -10.91 -19.96 -1.87
N GLU A 611 -11.89 -20.84 -2.04
CA GLU A 611 -13.16 -20.48 -2.68
C GLU A 611 -14.11 -19.92 -1.60
N ILE A 612 -14.20 -18.60 -1.52
CA ILE A 612 -15.03 -17.92 -0.51
C ILE A 612 -16.49 -18.00 -0.94
N LYS A 613 -17.30 -18.72 -0.16
CA LYS A 613 -18.71 -18.98 -0.47
C LYS A 613 -19.65 -17.91 0.06
N ALA A 614 -19.34 -17.29 1.19
CA ALA A 614 -20.15 -16.23 1.79
C ALA A 614 -19.31 -15.38 2.75
N ILE A 615 -19.76 -14.14 2.99
CA ILE A 615 -19.23 -13.25 4.02
C ILE A 615 -20.36 -12.99 5.02
N ALA A 616 -20.14 -13.23 6.29
CA ALA A 616 -21.08 -12.97 7.36
C ALA A 616 -20.55 -11.84 8.25
N GLY A 617 -21.28 -10.75 8.44
CA GLY A 617 -20.74 -9.67 9.26
C GLY A 617 -21.67 -8.53 9.63
N THR A 618 -21.17 -7.59 10.43
CA THR A 618 -21.97 -6.45 10.93
C THR A 618 -22.08 -5.29 9.95
N VAL A 619 -21.16 -5.22 8.99
CA VAL A 619 -21.09 -4.15 8.00
C VAL A 619 -21.19 -4.79 6.63
N ASP A 620 -22.20 -4.38 5.87
CA ASP A 620 -22.38 -4.84 4.49
C ASP A 620 -21.16 -4.48 3.65
N VAL A 621 -20.57 -5.51 3.05
CA VAL A 621 -19.45 -5.41 2.14
C VAL A 621 -19.85 -6.09 0.85
N ASP A 622 -20.35 -5.28 -0.08
CA ASP A 622 -20.51 -5.71 -1.46
C ASP A 622 -19.13 -5.84 -2.12
N TYR A 623 -18.80 -7.09 -2.47
CA TYR A 623 -17.51 -7.46 -3.00
C TYR A 623 -17.59 -8.73 -3.86
N GLN A 624 -17.40 -8.55 -5.17
CA GLN A 624 -17.23 -9.63 -6.16
C GLN A 624 -18.35 -10.67 -6.24
N ASN A 625 -19.59 -10.25 -6.02
CA ASN A 625 -20.77 -11.13 -6.00
C ASN A 625 -20.67 -12.25 -4.94
N ILE A 626 -19.80 -12.12 -3.93
CA ILE A 626 -19.81 -13.02 -2.79
C ILE A 626 -21.02 -12.65 -1.93
N PRO A 627 -21.95 -13.58 -1.65
CA PRO A 627 -23.16 -13.27 -0.91
C PRO A 627 -22.82 -12.84 0.51
N PHE A 628 -23.26 -11.63 0.86
CA PHE A 628 -23.13 -11.07 2.19
C PHE A 628 -24.34 -11.43 3.04
N PHE A 629 -24.09 -11.98 4.22
CA PHE A 629 -25.05 -12.23 5.28
C PHE A 629 -24.78 -11.23 6.39
N SER A 630 -25.71 -10.32 6.60
CA SER A 630 -25.62 -9.44 7.75
C SER A 630 -25.65 -10.24 9.04
N ALA A 631 -25.20 -9.62 10.13
CA ALA A 631 -25.30 -10.21 11.45
C ALA A 631 -26.75 -10.66 11.74
N TYR A 632 -27.74 -9.88 11.29
CA TYR A 632 -29.16 -10.23 11.35
C TYR A 632 -29.48 -11.55 10.62
N ASP A 633 -28.99 -11.71 9.39
CA ASP A 633 -29.26 -12.91 8.57
C ASP A 633 -28.67 -14.20 9.17
N VAL A 634 -27.64 -14.07 10.01
CA VAL A 634 -27.01 -15.19 10.72
C VAL A 634 -27.80 -15.61 11.97
N PHE A 635 -28.58 -14.69 12.56
CA PHE A 635 -29.43 -14.99 13.72
C PHE A 635 -30.87 -15.34 13.32
N ASP A 636 -31.25 -15.14 12.06
CA ASP A 636 -32.48 -15.64 11.45
C ASP A 636 -32.28 -17.10 10.99
N ASP A 637 -33.06 -18.03 11.55
CA ASP A 637 -32.93 -19.47 11.26
C ASP A 637 -33.24 -19.83 9.79
N GLU A 638 -34.08 -19.07 9.09
CA GLU A 638 -34.34 -19.32 7.66
C GLU A 638 -33.16 -18.88 6.80
N LYS A 639 -32.58 -17.71 7.08
CA LYS A 639 -31.42 -17.19 6.32
C LYS A 639 -30.11 -17.87 6.69
N LEU A 640 -29.93 -18.32 7.93
CA LEU A 640 -28.81 -19.16 8.34
C LEU A 640 -28.81 -20.50 7.60
N ASN A 641 -29.98 -21.05 7.28
CA ASN A 641 -30.11 -22.23 6.42
C ASN A 641 -29.74 -21.93 4.96
N ILE A 642 -29.96 -20.71 4.45
CA ILE A 642 -29.49 -20.28 3.13
C ILE A 642 -27.96 -20.19 3.13
N LEU A 643 -27.35 -19.60 4.16
CA LEU A 643 -25.90 -19.56 4.33
C LEU A 643 -25.30 -20.96 4.34
N LYS A 644 -25.91 -21.89 5.08
CA LYS A 644 -25.52 -23.31 5.09
C LYS A 644 -25.52 -23.92 3.69
N ARG A 645 -26.57 -23.69 2.91
CA ARG A 645 -26.69 -24.21 1.54
C ARG A 645 -25.62 -23.64 0.61
N ILE A 646 -25.35 -22.35 0.70
CA ILE A 646 -24.29 -21.70 -0.11
C ILE A 646 -22.91 -22.20 0.29
N ALA A 647 -22.66 -22.36 1.60
CA ALA A 647 -21.39 -22.85 2.13
C ALA A 647 -21.11 -24.31 1.73
N ASP A 648 -22.09 -25.20 1.90
CA ASP A 648 -21.94 -26.63 1.62
C ASP A 648 -22.05 -27.01 0.13
N ASP A 649 -22.30 -26.05 -0.77
CA ASP A 649 -22.82 -26.29 -2.14
C ASP A 649 -24.08 -27.17 -2.13
N GLU A 650 -24.95 -27.02 -1.12
CA GLU A 650 -26.27 -27.63 -1.11
C GLU A 650 -27.30 -26.75 -1.84
N ILE A 651 -27.16 -26.69 -3.15
CA ILE A 651 -28.25 -27.26 -3.95
C ILE A 651 -27.60 -28.47 -4.58
N PRO A 652 -27.85 -29.70 -4.12
CA PRO A 652 -27.12 -30.82 -4.69
C PRO A 652 -27.57 -30.92 -6.15
N THR A 653 -26.72 -30.46 -7.07
CA THR A 653 -26.87 -30.73 -8.50
C THR A 653 -27.09 -32.24 -8.64
N ALA A 654 -26.40 -33.03 -7.82
CA ALA A 654 -26.67 -34.45 -7.58
C ALA A 654 -28.13 -34.78 -7.24
N LYS A 655 -28.80 -34.15 -6.26
CA LYS A 655 -30.22 -34.43 -5.93
C LYS A 655 -31.18 -34.01 -7.03
N ILE A 656 -30.94 -32.88 -7.71
CA ILE A 656 -31.77 -32.43 -8.84
C ILE A 656 -31.58 -33.38 -10.03
N VAL A 657 -30.32 -33.71 -10.35
CA VAL A 657 -29.95 -34.69 -11.38
C VAL A 657 -30.53 -36.05 -11.06
N ASP A 658 -30.44 -36.52 -9.81
CA ASP A 658 -31.00 -37.80 -9.34
C ASP A 658 -32.54 -37.81 -9.38
N SER A 659 -33.19 -36.67 -9.08
CA SER A 659 -34.66 -36.55 -9.13
C SER A 659 -35.19 -36.43 -10.56
N LEU A 660 -34.39 -35.86 -11.47
CA LEU A 660 -34.71 -35.71 -12.89
C LEU A 660 -34.21 -36.90 -13.73
N ALA A 661 -33.32 -37.73 -13.18
CA ALA A 661 -32.83 -38.95 -13.79
C ALA A 661 -34.01 -39.91 -14.03
N GLY A 662 -34.28 -40.18 -15.31
CA GLY A 662 -35.41 -41.00 -15.74
C GLY A 662 -36.66 -40.22 -16.18
N SER A 663 -36.74 -38.90 -15.91
CA SER A 663 -37.83 -38.03 -16.41
C SER A 663 -37.43 -37.27 -17.68
N LEU A 664 -36.15 -36.93 -17.83
CA LEU A 664 -35.57 -36.34 -19.03
C LEU A 664 -34.90 -37.45 -19.85
N SER A 665 -35.28 -37.63 -21.12
CA SER A 665 -34.85 -38.80 -21.91
C SER A 665 -33.91 -38.48 -23.06
N ASP A 666 -33.88 -37.24 -23.55
CA ASP A 666 -33.20 -36.89 -24.82
C ASP A 666 -32.17 -35.76 -24.66
N VAL A 667 -31.76 -35.47 -23.43
CA VAL A 667 -30.70 -34.50 -23.12
C VAL A 667 -29.36 -35.22 -22.94
N PHE A 668 -28.32 -34.76 -23.64
CA PHE A 668 -26.97 -35.38 -23.66
C PHE A 668 -26.33 -35.60 -22.28
N SER A 669 -26.51 -34.67 -21.34
CA SER A 669 -26.04 -34.78 -19.96
C SER A 669 -26.93 -33.92 -19.04
N ILE A 670 -27.61 -34.56 -18.09
CA ILE A 670 -28.50 -33.86 -17.14
C ILE A 670 -27.67 -32.94 -16.22
N ASP A 671 -26.48 -33.38 -15.78
CA ASP A 671 -25.60 -32.54 -14.95
C ASP A 671 -25.14 -31.28 -15.70
N GLU A 672 -24.75 -31.42 -16.98
CA GLU A 672 -24.32 -30.29 -17.80
C GLU A 672 -25.48 -29.34 -18.13
N LEU A 673 -26.68 -29.89 -18.37
CA LEU A 673 -27.89 -29.09 -18.57
C LEU A 673 -28.19 -28.25 -17.33
N ILE A 674 -28.24 -28.86 -16.14
CA ILE A 674 -28.61 -28.15 -14.91
C ILE A 674 -27.60 -27.04 -14.59
N ARG A 675 -26.29 -27.29 -14.76
CA ARG A 675 -25.26 -26.24 -14.59
C ARG A 675 -25.45 -25.10 -15.57
N SER A 676 -25.74 -25.41 -16.84
CA SER A 676 -25.97 -24.39 -17.87
C SER A 676 -27.21 -23.55 -17.56
N LEU A 677 -28.29 -24.17 -17.08
CA LEU A 677 -29.53 -23.50 -16.73
C LEU A 677 -29.40 -22.62 -15.49
N GLN A 678 -28.69 -23.08 -14.46
CA GLN A 678 -28.39 -22.27 -13.27
C GLN A 678 -27.65 -20.98 -13.65
N LYS A 679 -26.64 -21.09 -14.52
CA LYS A 679 -25.90 -19.93 -15.03
C LYS A 679 -26.80 -18.96 -15.81
N THR A 680 -27.68 -19.49 -16.67
CA THR A 680 -28.63 -18.67 -17.43
C THR A 680 -29.62 -17.94 -16.53
N VAL A 681 -30.17 -18.61 -15.50
CA VAL A 681 -31.09 -17.99 -14.54
C VAL A 681 -30.41 -16.88 -13.73
N GLN A 682 -29.15 -17.08 -13.34
CA GLN A 682 -28.36 -16.05 -12.65
C GLN A 682 -28.09 -14.83 -13.55
N GLN A 683 -27.77 -15.06 -14.83
CA GLN A 683 -27.54 -13.97 -15.78
C GLN A 683 -28.82 -13.17 -16.04
N ILE A 684 -29.96 -13.82 -16.19
CA ILE A 684 -31.26 -13.15 -16.39
C ILE A 684 -31.60 -12.25 -15.18
N GLN A 685 -31.40 -12.74 -13.95
CA GLN A 685 -31.60 -11.94 -12.74
C GLN A 685 -30.71 -10.68 -12.72
N THR A 686 -29.45 -10.85 -13.12
CA THR A 686 -28.47 -9.76 -13.20
C THR A 686 -28.89 -8.71 -14.22
N ASP A 687 -29.21 -9.14 -15.45
CA ASP A 687 -29.57 -8.24 -16.54
C ASP A 687 -30.92 -7.53 -16.32
N LEU A 688 -31.86 -8.18 -15.63
CA LEU A 688 -33.13 -7.59 -15.23
C LEU A 688 -33.02 -6.73 -13.95
N SER A 689 -31.90 -6.79 -13.23
CA SER A 689 -31.73 -6.18 -11.90
C SER A 689 -32.81 -6.61 -10.89
N ILE A 690 -33.16 -7.90 -10.91
CA ILE A 690 -34.18 -8.51 -10.04
C ILE A 690 -33.56 -9.64 -9.20
N ILE A 691 -33.96 -9.74 -7.94
CA ILE A 691 -33.66 -10.88 -7.06
C ILE A 691 -34.96 -11.64 -6.82
N VAL A 692 -34.99 -12.95 -7.10
CA VAL A 692 -36.19 -13.79 -6.87
C VAL A 692 -36.20 -14.43 -5.48
N GLU A 693 -37.39 -14.80 -5.00
CA GLU A 693 -37.55 -15.47 -3.70
C GLU A 693 -36.75 -16.80 -3.61
N PRO A 694 -36.20 -17.14 -2.42
CA PRO A 694 -35.40 -18.35 -2.24
C PRO A 694 -36.16 -19.64 -2.62
N GLY A 695 -35.58 -20.45 -3.52
CA GLY A 695 -36.18 -21.70 -4.01
C GLY A 695 -36.99 -21.56 -5.30
N VAL A 696 -37.41 -20.34 -5.66
CA VAL A 696 -38.06 -20.07 -6.95
C VAL A 696 -37.07 -20.21 -8.11
N ASP A 697 -35.82 -19.80 -7.91
CA ASP A 697 -34.70 -20.00 -8.83
C ASP A 697 -34.52 -21.47 -9.24
N THR A 698 -34.61 -22.38 -8.27
CA THR A 698 -34.55 -23.83 -8.50
C THR A 698 -35.78 -24.32 -9.28
N GLY A 699 -36.96 -23.79 -8.95
CA GLY A 699 -38.19 -24.04 -9.71
C GLY A 699 -38.08 -23.58 -11.17
N ILE A 700 -37.46 -22.42 -11.43
CA ILE A 700 -37.22 -21.89 -12.78
C ILE A 700 -36.21 -22.78 -13.53
N VAL A 701 -35.14 -23.23 -12.86
CA VAL A 701 -34.16 -24.17 -13.47
C VAL A 701 -34.84 -25.48 -13.87
N ILE A 702 -35.67 -26.06 -12.99
CA ILE A 702 -36.43 -27.29 -13.30
C ILE A 702 -37.42 -27.03 -14.44
N HIS A 703 -38.12 -25.90 -14.42
CA HIS A 703 -39.07 -25.52 -15.48
C HIS A 703 -38.37 -25.42 -16.84
N LEU A 704 -37.22 -24.74 -16.90
CA LEU A 704 -36.40 -24.63 -18.11
C LEU A 704 -35.88 -26.00 -18.60
N ALA A 705 -35.53 -26.90 -17.68
CA ALA A 705 -35.07 -28.25 -18.04
C ALA A 705 -36.18 -29.04 -18.74
N PHE A 706 -37.40 -29.03 -18.20
CA PHE A 706 -38.55 -29.68 -18.84
C PHE A 706 -39.00 -28.99 -20.13
N MET A 707 -38.93 -27.66 -20.19
CA MET A 707 -39.24 -26.91 -21.41
C MET A 707 -38.29 -27.29 -22.55
N LEU A 708 -36.98 -27.38 -22.28
CA LEU A 708 -36.00 -27.79 -23.28
C LEU A 708 -36.17 -29.26 -23.70
N ASP A 709 -36.43 -30.18 -22.78
CA ASP A 709 -36.69 -31.59 -23.11
C ASP A 709 -37.98 -31.74 -23.95
N GLY A 710 -39.04 -31.01 -23.64
CA GLY A 710 -40.27 -30.96 -24.45
C GLY A 710 -40.05 -30.36 -25.84
N LEU A 711 -39.23 -29.30 -25.96
CA LEU A 711 -38.84 -28.71 -27.24
C LEU A 711 -38.05 -29.68 -28.12
N ILE A 712 -37.12 -30.44 -27.52
CA ILE A 712 -36.35 -31.48 -28.22
C ILE A 712 -37.29 -32.60 -28.73
N LYS A 713 -38.30 -32.96 -27.93
CA LYS A 713 -39.31 -33.99 -28.26
C LYS A 713 -40.42 -33.51 -29.20
N GLN A 714 -40.43 -32.23 -29.59
CA GLN A 714 -41.50 -31.60 -30.36
C GLN A 714 -42.89 -31.72 -29.71
N GLU A 715 -42.94 -31.68 -28.38
CA GLU A 715 -44.20 -31.68 -27.63
C GLU A 715 -44.92 -30.32 -27.77
N SER A 716 -46.25 -30.31 -27.62
CA SER A 716 -47.06 -29.10 -27.80
C SER A 716 -46.73 -28.01 -26.77
N HIS A 717 -46.38 -26.82 -27.24
CA HIS A 717 -46.11 -25.65 -26.39
C HIS A 717 -47.38 -25.07 -25.76
N ARG A 718 -47.24 -24.50 -24.56
CA ARG A 718 -48.33 -23.80 -23.87
C ARG A 718 -48.55 -22.45 -24.53
N GLN A 719 -49.80 -22.04 -24.69
CA GLN A 719 -50.14 -20.69 -25.17
C GLN A 719 -50.22 -19.72 -24.00
N PHE A 720 -49.59 -18.56 -24.15
CA PHE A 720 -49.62 -17.49 -23.15
C PHE A 720 -50.87 -16.64 -23.33
N GLU A 721 -51.72 -16.58 -22.30
CA GLU A 721 -52.94 -15.77 -22.35
C GLU A 721 -52.60 -14.29 -22.54
N LYS A 722 -53.16 -13.66 -23.59
CA LYS A 722 -52.95 -12.24 -23.91
C LYS A 722 -51.49 -11.85 -24.20
N LEU A 723 -50.73 -12.74 -24.85
CA LEU A 723 -49.34 -12.50 -25.27
C LEU A 723 -49.12 -11.12 -25.93
N SER A 724 -50.03 -10.69 -26.81
CA SER A 724 -49.93 -9.41 -27.54
C SER A 724 -50.03 -8.16 -26.66
N ILE A 725 -50.62 -8.28 -25.46
CA ILE A 725 -50.70 -7.20 -24.47
C ILE A 725 -49.47 -7.25 -23.58
N PHE A 726 -49.10 -8.45 -23.11
CA PHE A 726 -47.95 -8.65 -22.23
C PHE A 726 -46.64 -8.22 -22.92
N SER A 727 -46.44 -8.61 -24.18
CA SER A 727 -45.25 -8.24 -24.96
C SER A 727 -45.13 -6.75 -25.27
N LYS A 728 -46.24 -5.99 -25.20
CA LYS A 728 -46.20 -4.53 -25.32
C LYS A 728 -45.80 -3.85 -24.02
N ILE A 729 -46.19 -4.41 -22.88
CA ILE A 729 -45.91 -3.82 -21.56
C ILE A 729 -44.47 -4.15 -21.13
N TYR A 730 -44.07 -5.41 -21.24
CA TYR A 730 -42.79 -5.92 -20.75
C TYR A 730 -41.80 -6.24 -21.87
N ARG A 731 -41.80 -5.39 -22.91
CA ARG A 731 -41.00 -5.64 -24.11
C ARG A 731 -39.50 -5.73 -23.78
N LEU A 732 -39.02 -4.84 -22.93
CA LEU A 732 -37.59 -4.72 -22.62
C LEU A 732 -37.12 -5.92 -21.80
N GLU A 733 -37.94 -6.35 -20.85
CA GLU A 733 -37.69 -7.54 -20.02
C GLU A 733 -37.74 -8.82 -20.85
N MET A 734 -38.70 -8.96 -21.77
CA MET A 734 -38.77 -10.09 -22.69
C MET A 734 -37.57 -10.16 -23.65
N ASP A 735 -37.07 -9.00 -24.11
CA ASP A 735 -35.88 -8.93 -24.97
C ASP A 735 -34.62 -9.38 -24.20
N ILE A 736 -34.49 -9.00 -22.93
CA ILE A 736 -33.40 -9.44 -22.04
C ILE A 736 -33.46 -10.95 -21.80
N VAL A 737 -34.64 -11.49 -21.46
CA VAL A 737 -34.83 -12.94 -21.26
C VAL A 737 -34.49 -13.70 -22.54
N ARG A 738 -34.96 -13.22 -23.70
CA ARG A 738 -34.67 -13.84 -25.00
C ARG A 738 -33.18 -13.85 -25.32
N ALA A 739 -32.48 -12.73 -25.11
CA ALA A 739 -31.05 -12.62 -25.39
C ALA A 739 -30.24 -13.68 -24.60
N ASN A 740 -30.60 -13.88 -23.34
CA ASN A 740 -29.96 -14.86 -22.46
C ASN A 740 -30.26 -16.32 -22.83
N LEU A 741 -31.40 -16.60 -23.45
CA LEU A 741 -31.79 -17.94 -23.89
C LEU A 741 -31.19 -18.35 -25.24
N MET A 742 -30.69 -17.41 -26.06
CA MET A 742 -30.11 -17.70 -27.38
C MET A 742 -28.94 -18.69 -27.33
N ALA A 743 -28.15 -18.67 -26.26
CA ALA A 743 -27.05 -19.62 -26.07
C ALA A 743 -27.57 -21.06 -25.92
N LEU A 744 -28.70 -21.25 -25.24
CA LEU A 744 -29.36 -22.55 -25.08
C LEU A 744 -30.01 -23.00 -26.39
N GLU A 745 -30.68 -22.10 -27.11
CA GLU A 745 -31.27 -22.39 -28.44
C GLU A 745 -30.22 -22.94 -29.41
N ARG A 746 -29.04 -22.30 -29.47
CA ARG A 746 -27.93 -22.75 -30.31
C ARG A 746 -27.36 -24.09 -29.87
N LYS A 747 -27.19 -24.28 -28.56
CA LYS A 747 -26.58 -25.50 -27.99
C LYS A 747 -27.45 -26.73 -28.22
N TYR A 748 -28.76 -26.61 -28.03
CA TYR A 748 -29.71 -27.72 -28.14
C TYR A 748 -30.45 -27.77 -29.49
N GLN A 749 -30.14 -26.86 -30.42
CA GLN A 749 -30.77 -26.75 -31.75
C GLN A 749 -32.30 -26.64 -31.70
N VAL A 750 -32.82 -25.96 -30.68
CA VAL A 750 -34.26 -25.70 -30.49
C VAL A 750 -34.54 -24.21 -30.64
N LYS A 751 -35.77 -23.87 -31.02
CA LYS A 751 -36.25 -22.48 -31.03
C LYS A 751 -37.31 -22.32 -29.96
N ILE A 752 -37.06 -21.45 -28.98
CA ILE A 752 -37.94 -21.21 -27.86
C ILE A 752 -39.07 -20.27 -28.34
N PRO A 753 -40.35 -20.69 -28.24
CA PRO A 753 -41.51 -19.87 -28.61
C PRO A 753 -41.61 -18.57 -27.80
N GLU A 754 -42.29 -17.57 -28.38
CA GLU A 754 -42.55 -16.32 -27.65
C GLU A 754 -43.41 -16.51 -26.39
N ASP A 755 -44.32 -17.49 -26.42
CA ASP A 755 -45.15 -17.84 -25.28
C ASP A 755 -44.32 -18.29 -24.07
N ASP A 756 -43.30 -19.12 -24.29
CA ASP A 756 -42.42 -19.61 -23.22
C ASP A 756 -41.51 -18.51 -22.68
N ILE A 757 -41.06 -17.58 -23.54
CA ILE A 757 -40.33 -16.38 -23.11
C ILE A 757 -41.22 -15.49 -22.23
N ALA A 758 -42.51 -15.35 -22.58
CA ALA A 758 -43.46 -14.58 -21.78
C ALA A 758 -43.71 -15.23 -20.41
N PHE A 759 -43.87 -16.57 -20.35
CA PHE A 759 -44.00 -17.29 -19.08
C PHE A 759 -42.77 -17.12 -18.18
N LEU A 760 -41.57 -17.25 -18.73
CA LEU A 760 -40.33 -17.05 -17.97
C LEU A 760 -40.22 -15.60 -17.46
N THR A 761 -40.50 -14.63 -18.32
CA THR A 761 -40.48 -13.20 -17.93
C THR A 761 -41.49 -12.93 -16.81
N GLN A 762 -42.70 -13.50 -16.88
CA GLN A 762 -43.69 -13.40 -15.83
C GLN A 762 -43.21 -14.02 -14.51
N MET A 763 -42.59 -15.21 -14.55
CA MET A 763 -42.05 -15.87 -13.36
C MET A 763 -41.01 -14.99 -12.63
N PHE A 764 -40.10 -14.33 -13.35
CA PHE A 764 -39.13 -13.41 -12.75
C PHE A 764 -39.79 -12.15 -12.16
N LEU A 765 -40.79 -11.60 -12.86
CA LEU A 765 -41.44 -10.35 -12.44
C LEU A 765 -42.38 -10.52 -11.23
N GLU A 766 -43.08 -11.65 -11.14
CA GLU A 766 -44.03 -11.93 -10.06
C GLU A 766 -43.35 -12.35 -8.76
N ASN A 767 -42.20 -13.04 -8.85
CA ASN A 767 -41.47 -13.57 -7.69
C ASN A 767 -40.29 -12.69 -7.27
N LYS A 768 -40.29 -11.42 -7.67
CA LYS A 768 -39.26 -10.46 -7.24
C LYS A 768 -39.43 -10.12 -5.76
N ILE A 769 -38.34 -10.14 -5.01
CA ILE A 769 -38.33 -9.67 -3.62
C ILE A 769 -38.61 -8.17 -3.62
N LYS A 770 -39.65 -7.73 -2.91
CA LYS A 770 -39.91 -6.30 -2.69
C LYS A 770 -38.83 -5.76 -1.76
N LYS A 771 -38.10 -4.74 -2.22
CA LYS A 771 -37.13 -3.99 -1.43
C LYS A 771 -37.75 -3.41 -0.17
#